data_AF-A0A182HM57-F1
#
_entry.id   AF-A0A182HM57-F1
#
_cell.length_a   1.000
_cell.length_b   1.000
_cell.length_c   1.000
_cell.angle_alpha   90.00
_cell.angle_beta   90.00
_cell.angle_gamma   90.00
#
_symmetry.space_group_name_H-M   'P 1'
#
loop_
_entity.id
_entity.type
_entity.pdbx_description
1 polymer ?
#
loop_
_entity_poly.entity_id
_entity_poly.type
_entity_poly.pdbx_seq_one_letter_code
_entity_poly.pdbx_strand_id
1 'polypeptide(L)'
;MKQFRQLTVALWEGNPVFLDANVPEDPAVMSALEPFRMEVETLGNRTVAVAEVDMSRQDCVTGECLLGTLITDSMVRAFFPVYNAIALQNRGGIRGDLQAGTVTYKQLFEVLPFENRLYSMLLRGIHIMRVLEYSVSTATVSNGTVQAWDLLQVSGLRATYRINNPPGRRLVSLEVLCQQCSGEVYEPVNPFREYRVVTLGRFDFFHGLEGLNPFMETSETPIVLTNVDNSAEQSFINFERSVVVERSGRRIGILGVIRPDVSAIGNPGNLTFSDPVEAVREESARLAADGVDIVIVLSYYGHNSERRMARNCGPHVDLIVGGNSNTVLFNGDATDFPLEVEGDYPTVEFQPDGRRVLVVQAGSYGRLVGNLTLFFDEDGEIEQWEGNPVFLDANVPEDPVVMSALEPFRMEVETLGNRTVAVAEVDMSRQDCVTGECLLGTLITDSMVRAFFPVYNAIALQNRGGIRGDLQAGTVTYKQLFEVLPFENRLYSMLLRGNHIMTVLEDSVRTATVNNGTVQARDLLQVSGLRATYRINNPPGRRLVSLEVLCQQCSGEVYEPVNPFREYRVVVTDFLAEGGDRFAAFVRYGMDLQQGPVDLDAFEEYVEGRSPLRDETGGRIRFCSGEVYEPVNPFREYRVVVSEFLAEGGDLFATFPRDGMDLQQGPIDLEAFEEYVERRSPLRDEAGGRIRFVF
;
A
#
# COMPACT_ATOMS: atom_id res chain seq x y z
N MET A 1 0.70 -9.26 -61.28
CA MET A 1 1.96 -10.02 -61.10
C MET A 1 2.34 -10.02 -59.62
N LYS A 2 2.06 -11.10 -58.90
CA LYS A 2 2.46 -11.30 -57.49
C LYS A 2 3.43 -12.50 -57.43
N GLN A 3 4.70 -12.24 -57.70
CA GLN A 3 5.85 -13.07 -57.35
C GLN A 3 7.06 -12.40 -57.96
N PHE A 4 7.87 -11.73 -57.14
CA PHE A 4 9.32 -11.55 -57.29
C PHE A 4 9.76 -10.62 -56.15
N ARG A 5 9.99 -11.21 -54.97
CA ARG A 5 10.93 -10.67 -53.97
C ARG A 5 12.03 -11.70 -53.79
N GLN A 6 12.91 -11.76 -54.79
CA GLN A 6 14.29 -12.16 -54.55
C GLN A 6 15.14 -10.93 -54.83
N LEU A 7 15.65 -10.32 -53.76
CA LEU A 7 16.81 -9.45 -53.84
C LEU A 7 18.00 -10.36 -54.11
N THR A 8 18.36 -10.53 -55.38
CA THR A 8 19.69 -11.04 -55.73
C THR A 8 20.66 -9.88 -55.48
N VAL A 9 21.34 -9.91 -54.33
CA VAL A 9 22.50 -9.04 -54.12
C VAL A 9 23.63 -9.62 -54.98
N ALA A 10 23.82 -9.06 -56.17
CA ALA A 10 25.10 -9.20 -56.84
C ALA A 10 26.08 -8.29 -56.09
N LEU A 11 27.07 -8.89 -55.43
CA LEU A 11 28.23 -8.16 -54.92
C LEU A 11 28.96 -7.59 -56.14
N TRP A 12 28.75 -6.31 -56.43
CA TRP A 12 29.51 -5.58 -57.41
C TRP A 12 30.68 -4.90 -56.69
N GLU A 13 31.90 -5.33 -56.97
CA GLU A 13 33.14 -4.70 -56.47
C GLU A 13 33.44 -3.38 -57.21
N GLY A 14 32.45 -2.51 -57.34
CA GLY A 14 32.55 -1.21 -58.00
C GLY A 14 31.82 -0.14 -57.20
N ASN A 15 32.34 1.09 -57.23
CA ASN A 15 31.65 2.26 -56.65
C ASN A 15 30.23 2.34 -57.22
N PRO A 16 29.18 2.59 -56.40
CA PRO A 16 27.83 2.70 -56.89
C PRO A 16 27.75 3.73 -58.03
N VAL A 17 27.31 3.28 -59.21
CA VAL A 17 27.01 4.17 -60.33
C VAL A 17 25.68 4.84 -60.02
N PHE A 18 25.68 6.16 -59.86
CA PHE A 18 24.44 6.91 -59.84
C PHE A 18 23.82 6.84 -61.24
N LEU A 19 22.65 6.22 -61.33
CA LEU A 19 21.82 6.30 -62.53
C LEU A 19 21.29 7.73 -62.62
N ASP A 20 21.90 8.52 -63.50
CA ASP A 20 21.46 9.86 -63.87
C ASP A 20 21.01 9.88 -65.34
N ALA A 21 20.61 11.06 -65.83
CA ALA A 21 20.15 11.22 -67.22
C ALA A 21 21.21 10.91 -68.30
N ASN A 22 22.47 10.67 -67.92
CA ASN A 22 23.57 10.36 -68.84
C ASN A 22 23.78 8.85 -69.04
N VAL A 23 23.07 8.01 -68.29
CA VAL A 23 23.07 6.55 -68.53
C VAL A 23 22.02 6.26 -69.61
N PRO A 24 22.42 5.78 -70.81
CA PRO A 24 21.48 5.56 -71.90
C PRO A 24 20.48 4.46 -71.54
N GLU A 25 19.20 4.74 -71.80
CA GLU A 25 18.12 3.78 -71.61
C GLU A 25 18.35 2.54 -72.49
N ASP A 26 18.11 1.34 -71.95
CA ASP A 26 18.24 0.10 -72.71
C ASP A 26 17.11 0.01 -73.76
N PRO A 27 17.43 -0.04 -75.08
CA PRO A 27 16.41 -0.04 -76.12
C PRO A 27 15.43 -1.22 -76.06
N ALA A 28 15.86 -2.38 -75.54
CA ALA A 28 15.01 -3.55 -75.40
C ALA A 28 14.02 -3.39 -74.23
N VAL A 29 14.45 -2.75 -73.13
CA VAL A 29 13.57 -2.38 -72.01
C VAL A 29 12.57 -1.33 -72.46
N MET A 30 13.01 -0.30 -73.19
CA MET A 30 12.12 0.75 -73.70
C MET A 30 11.07 0.19 -74.67
N SER A 31 11.47 -0.69 -75.59
CA SER A 31 10.53 -1.34 -76.51
C SER A 31 9.51 -2.24 -75.79
N ALA A 32 9.87 -2.84 -74.65
CA ALA A 32 8.95 -3.64 -73.85
C ALA A 32 7.98 -2.78 -73.01
N LEU A 33 8.38 -1.57 -72.65
CA LEU A 33 7.56 -0.62 -71.89
C LEU A 33 6.60 0.21 -72.78
N GLU A 34 6.90 0.38 -74.07
CA GLU A 34 6.16 1.23 -74.99
C GLU A 34 4.62 1.02 -75.01
N PRO A 35 4.09 -0.23 -75.01
CA PRO A 35 2.64 -0.45 -74.96
C PRO A 35 1.99 0.04 -73.66
N PHE A 36 2.71 -0.06 -72.54
CA PHE A 36 2.25 0.40 -71.22
C PHE A 36 2.44 1.90 -71.06
N ARG A 37 3.44 2.49 -71.73
CA ARG A 37 3.75 3.91 -71.67
C ARG A 37 2.58 4.76 -72.14
N MET A 38 1.96 4.42 -73.28
CA MET A 38 0.78 5.14 -73.78
C MET A 38 -0.42 5.05 -72.84
N GLU A 39 -0.66 3.89 -72.22
CA GLU A 39 -1.77 3.70 -71.27
C GLU A 39 -1.52 4.47 -69.97
N VAL A 40 -0.28 4.43 -69.44
CA VAL A 40 0.15 5.18 -68.26
C VAL A 40 0.14 6.69 -68.51
N GLU A 41 0.56 7.17 -69.69
CA GLU A 41 0.52 8.59 -70.04
C GLU A 41 -0.94 9.06 -70.21
N THR A 42 -1.81 8.26 -70.82
CA THR A 42 -3.23 8.61 -70.99
C THR A 42 -3.97 8.65 -69.66
N LEU A 43 -3.79 7.64 -68.81
CA LEU A 43 -4.41 7.61 -67.48
C LEU A 43 -3.77 8.66 -66.56
N GLY A 44 -2.45 8.80 -66.62
CA GLY A 44 -1.66 9.69 -65.78
C GLY A 44 -1.95 11.16 -66.02
N ASN A 45 -2.12 11.60 -67.28
CA ASN A 45 -2.41 12.98 -67.65
C ASN A 45 -3.88 13.39 -67.44
N ARG A 46 -4.75 12.47 -67.01
CA ARG A 46 -6.14 12.79 -66.68
C ARG A 46 -6.19 13.78 -65.52
N THR A 47 -6.75 14.96 -65.76
CA THR A 47 -7.06 15.93 -64.70
C THR A 47 -8.11 15.37 -63.75
N VAL A 48 -7.82 15.42 -62.45
CA VAL A 48 -8.70 14.96 -61.37
C VAL A 48 -9.26 16.14 -60.59
N ALA A 49 -8.43 17.14 -60.29
CA ALA A 49 -8.82 18.30 -59.49
C ALA A 49 -7.91 19.51 -59.77
N VAL A 50 -8.14 20.61 -59.04
CA VAL A 50 -7.25 21.76 -58.96
C VAL A 50 -6.89 21.97 -57.50
N ALA A 51 -5.60 22.07 -57.18
CA ALA A 51 -5.10 22.42 -55.86
C ALA A 51 -4.80 23.92 -55.82
N GLU A 52 -5.32 24.64 -54.81
CA GLU A 52 -5.10 26.08 -54.67
C GLU A 52 -3.76 26.41 -53.99
N VAL A 53 -3.21 25.45 -53.24
CA VAL A 53 -2.00 25.60 -52.44
C VAL A 53 -1.11 24.37 -52.60
N ASP A 54 0.20 24.56 -52.37
CA ASP A 54 1.15 23.45 -52.26
C ASP A 54 0.89 22.69 -50.95
N MET A 55 0.96 21.36 -51.02
CA MET A 55 0.79 20.47 -49.89
C MET A 55 2.01 19.56 -49.79
N SER A 56 2.87 19.83 -48.79
CA SER A 56 4.09 19.07 -48.58
C SER A 56 3.88 17.95 -47.57
N ARG A 57 4.44 16.78 -47.87
CA ARG A 57 4.54 15.65 -46.94
C ARG A 57 5.46 15.98 -45.76
N GLN A 58 6.37 16.93 -45.90
CA GLN A 58 7.30 17.29 -44.83
C GLN A 58 6.56 17.95 -43.65
N ASP A 59 5.44 18.62 -43.92
CA ASP A 59 4.62 19.29 -42.89
C ASP A 59 3.91 18.27 -41.97
N CYS A 60 3.74 17.03 -42.44
CA CYS A 60 3.09 15.95 -41.68
C CYS A 60 3.95 15.40 -40.53
N VAL A 61 5.15 15.97 -40.29
CA VAL A 61 6.08 15.57 -39.21
C VAL A 61 5.95 16.48 -38.00
N THR A 62 5.64 17.75 -38.25
CA THR A 62 5.60 18.79 -37.21
C THR A 62 4.19 18.95 -36.65
N GLY A 63 3.18 18.40 -37.32
CA GLY A 63 1.79 18.39 -36.88
C GLY A 63 0.85 17.81 -37.94
N GLU A 64 -0.42 18.20 -37.84
CA GLU A 64 -1.40 17.96 -38.88
C GLU A 64 -1.03 18.71 -40.16
N CYS A 65 -1.13 18.06 -41.32
CA CYS A 65 -0.82 18.64 -42.62
C CYS A 65 -2.00 18.52 -43.58
N LEU A 66 -2.16 19.49 -44.49
CA LEU A 66 -3.26 19.52 -45.47
C LEU A 66 -3.36 18.24 -46.31
N LEU A 67 -2.20 17.68 -46.70
CA LEU A 67 -2.16 16.45 -47.49
C LEU A 67 -2.67 15.23 -46.68
N GLY A 68 -2.35 15.19 -45.40
CA GLY A 68 -2.77 14.13 -44.48
C GLY A 68 -4.27 14.19 -44.20
N THR A 69 -4.80 15.39 -43.93
CA THR A 69 -6.23 15.65 -43.75
C THR A 69 -7.00 15.28 -45.01
N LEU A 70 -6.55 15.72 -46.20
CA LEU A 70 -7.20 15.37 -47.48
C LEU A 70 -7.30 13.85 -47.69
N ILE A 71 -6.22 13.11 -47.39
CA ILE A 71 -6.21 11.66 -47.54
C ILE A 71 -7.15 11.00 -46.53
N THR A 72 -7.06 11.36 -45.25
CA THR A 72 -7.88 10.75 -44.19
C THR A 72 -9.36 11.08 -44.35
N ASP A 73 -9.72 12.29 -44.74
CA ASP A 73 -11.09 12.68 -45.08
C ASP A 73 -11.63 11.87 -46.26
N SER A 74 -10.81 11.62 -47.29
CA SER A 74 -11.20 10.77 -48.42
C SER A 74 -11.48 9.32 -47.98
N MET A 75 -10.72 8.81 -47.00
CA MET A 75 -10.92 7.47 -46.43
C MET A 75 -12.24 7.41 -45.66
N VAL A 76 -12.54 8.41 -44.81
CA VAL A 76 -13.84 8.49 -44.11
C VAL A 76 -14.98 8.55 -45.12
N ARG A 77 -14.83 9.39 -46.16
CA ARG A 77 -15.86 9.58 -47.20
C ARG A 77 -16.16 8.30 -47.97
N ALA A 78 -15.16 7.42 -48.18
CA ALA A 78 -15.35 6.15 -48.88
C ALA A 78 -16.28 5.18 -48.13
N PHE A 79 -16.43 5.33 -46.80
CA PHE A 79 -17.33 4.51 -45.98
C PHE A 79 -18.61 5.27 -45.56
N PHE A 80 -18.76 6.53 -45.95
CA PHE A 80 -19.96 7.33 -45.73
C PHE A 80 -21.06 6.97 -46.75
N PRO A 81 -22.36 6.85 -46.39
CA PRO A 81 -22.99 7.11 -45.08
C PRO A 81 -23.14 5.85 -44.20
N VAL A 82 -22.46 4.76 -44.54
CA VAL A 82 -22.65 3.47 -43.84
C VAL A 82 -22.09 3.52 -42.42
N TYR A 83 -20.99 4.25 -42.21
CA TYR A 83 -20.37 4.47 -40.91
C TYR A 83 -19.84 5.90 -40.77
N ASN A 84 -20.03 6.52 -39.61
CA ASN A 84 -19.26 7.69 -39.20
C ASN A 84 -17.90 7.18 -38.68
N ALA A 85 -16.85 7.29 -39.49
CA ALA A 85 -15.57 6.61 -39.28
C ALA A 85 -14.45 7.57 -38.84
N ILE A 86 -13.55 7.06 -38.00
CA ILE A 86 -12.23 7.65 -37.77
C ILE A 86 -11.28 7.08 -38.84
N ALA A 87 -10.51 7.95 -39.48
CA ALA A 87 -9.43 7.52 -40.37
C ALA A 87 -8.07 7.90 -39.78
N LEU A 88 -7.09 7.02 -39.94
CA LEU A 88 -5.71 7.21 -39.52
C LEU A 88 -4.80 6.93 -40.72
N GLN A 89 -3.82 7.79 -40.95
CA GLN A 89 -2.81 7.60 -41.99
C GLN A 89 -1.44 8.02 -41.46
N ASN A 90 -0.46 7.14 -41.56
CA ASN A 90 0.90 7.51 -41.20
C ASN A 90 1.60 8.22 -42.36
N ARG A 91 2.62 9.03 -42.04
CA ARG A 91 3.46 9.66 -43.05
C ARG A 91 4.14 8.66 -43.98
N GLY A 92 4.41 7.43 -43.52
CA GLY A 92 5.01 6.37 -44.33
C GLY A 92 4.17 6.00 -45.57
N GLY A 93 2.84 6.08 -45.45
CA GLY A 93 1.88 5.83 -46.52
C GLY A 93 1.76 6.94 -47.55
N ILE A 94 2.06 8.19 -47.17
CA ILE A 94 2.14 9.35 -48.08
C ILE A 94 3.54 9.34 -48.72
N ARG A 95 3.69 9.44 -50.03
CA ARG A 95 4.99 9.23 -50.70
C ARG A 95 5.51 10.40 -51.51
N GLY A 96 4.65 11.34 -51.88
CA GLY A 96 4.99 12.55 -52.62
C GLY A 96 4.26 13.77 -52.10
N ASP A 97 4.59 14.92 -52.68
CA ASP A 97 3.95 16.20 -52.43
C ASP A 97 2.92 16.50 -53.53
N LEU A 98 1.97 17.39 -53.24
CA LEU A 98 1.00 17.87 -54.22
C LEU A 98 1.19 19.37 -54.44
N GLN A 99 1.59 19.77 -55.64
CA GLN A 99 1.81 21.18 -55.98
C GLN A 99 0.48 21.86 -56.37
N ALA A 100 0.40 23.17 -56.15
CA ALA A 100 -0.70 24.00 -56.59
C ALA A 100 -0.87 23.96 -58.12
N GLY A 101 -2.10 24.08 -58.58
CA GLY A 101 -2.50 24.02 -59.99
C GLY A 101 -3.28 22.76 -60.33
N THR A 102 -3.19 22.35 -61.61
CA THR A 102 -3.95 21.19 -62.10
C THR A 102 -3.38 19.90 -61.51
N VAL A 103 -4.22 19.15 -60.80
CA VAL A 103 -3.87 17.86 -60.21
C VAL A 103 -4.26 16.75 -61.17
N THR A 104 -3.26 16.01 -61.62
CA THR A 104 -3.40 14.86 -62.51
C THR A 104 -3.45 13.55 -61.74
N TYR A 105 -3.96 12.49 -62.36
CA TYR A 105 -3.98 11.16 -61.75
C TYR A 105 -2.58 10.65 -61.43
N LYS A 106 -1.58 10.97 -62.27
CA LYS A 106 -0.17 10.64 -62.02
C LYS A 106 0.32 11.22 -60.70
N GLN A 107 0.00 12.49 -60.43
CA GLN A 107 0.40 13.14 -59.17
C GLN A 107 -0.29 12.50 -57.96
N LEU A 108 -1.57 12.12 -58.06
CA LEU A 108 -2.24 11.38 -56.97
C LEU A 108 -1.60 10.00 -56.74
N PHE A 109 -1.21 9.31 -57.81
CA PHE A 109 -0.51 8.03 -57.71
C PHE A 109 0.88 8.18 -57.07
N GLU A 110 1.62 9.25 -57.38
CA GLU A 110 2.91 9.56 -56.73
C GLU A 110 2.75 9.82 -55.23
N VAL A 111 1.63 10.42 -54.80
CA VAL A 111 1.30 10.62 -53.39
C VAL A 111 0.92 9.30 -52.70
N LEU A 112 0.15 8.41 -53.33
CA LEU A 112 -0.31 7.11 -52.78
C LEU A 112 -0.05 5.93 -53.74
N PRO A 113 1.20 5.48 -53.93
CA PRO A 113 1.57 4.56 -55.02
C PRO A 113 1.24 3.08 -54.78
N PHE A 114 0.74 2.72 -53.59
CA PHE A 114 0.64 1.32 -53.15
C PHE A 114 -0.70 0.64 -53.41
N GLU A 115 -1.68 1.34 -53.99
CA GLU A 115 -3.04 0.81 -54.23
C GLU A 115 -3.62 0.06 -53.02
N ASN A 116 -3.40 0.59 -51.81
CA ASN A 116 -3.82 -0.05 -50.58
C ASN A 116 -5.35 -0.17 -50.55
N ARG A 117 -5.85 -1.36 -50.17
CA ARG A 117 -7.28 -1.54 -49.89
C ARG A 117 -7.62 -0.91 -48.54
N LEU A 118 -8.71 -0.16 -48.51
CA LEU A 118 -9.26 0.37 -47.27
C LEU A 118 -10.04 -0.72 -46.52
N TYR A 119 -9.81 -0.83 -45.22
CA TYR A 119 -10.55 -1.72 -44.32
C TYR A 119 -11.21 -0.88 -43.23
N SER A 120 -12.43 -1.27 -42.84
CA SER A 120 -13.11 -0.76 -41.65
C SER A 120 -13.07 -1.81 -40.57
N MET A 121 -12.80 -1.41 -39.33
CA MET A 121 -12.73 -2.28 -38.15
C MET A 121 -13.23 -1.53 -36.91
N LEU A 122 -13.74 -2.27 -35.93
CA LEU A 122 -14.17 -1.70 -34.64
C LEU A 122 -12.99 -1.68 -33.66
N LEU A 123 -12.65 -0.49 -33.16
CA LEU A 123 -11.63 -0.30 -32.13
C LEU A 123 -12.26 0.33 -30.88
N ARG A 124 -11.86 -0.16 -29.71
CA ARG A 124 -12.19 0.48 -28.42
C ARG A 124 -11.39 1.78 -28.28
N GLY A 125 -11.94 2.77 -27.56
CA GLY A 125 -11.27 4.05 -27.31
C GLY A 125 -9.84 3.89 -26.76
N ILE A 126 -9.62 2.93 -25.84
CA ILE A 126 -8.29 2.62 -25.30
C ILE A 126 -7.29 2.15 -26.37
N HIS A 127 -7.74 1.40 -27.38
CA HIS A 127 -6.86 0.96 -28.47
C HIS A 127 -6.50 2.15 -29.37
N ILE A 128 -7.45 3.05 -29.64
CA ILE A 128 -7.20 4.28 -30.40
C ILE A 128 -6.18 5.14 -29.64
N MET A 129 -6.37 5.34 -28.33
CA MET A 129 -5.42 6.07 -27.49
C MET A 129 -4.02 5.46 -27.52
N ARG A 130 -3.88 4.13 -27.42
CA ARG A 130 -2.58 3.44 -27.50
C ARG A 130 -1.89 3.67 -28.85
N VAL A 131 -2.64 3.58 -29.95
CA VAL A 131 -2.11 3.81 -31.29
C VAL A 131 -1.65 5.25 -31.47
N LEU A 132 -2.42 6.21 -30.96
CA LEU A 132 -2.06 7.64 -30.96
C LEU A 132 -0.84 7.93 -30.07
N GLU A 133 -0.77 7.36 -28.87
CA GLU A 133 0.38 7.48 -27.97
C GLU A 133 1.65 6.90 -28.60
N TYR A 134 1.54 5.73 -29.23
CA TYR A 134 2.65 5.10 -29.93
C TYR A 134 3.16 5.97 -31.08
N SER A 135 2.26 6.63 -31.83
CA SER A 135 2.60 7.50 -32.97
C SER A 135 3.51 8.67 -32.60
N VAL A 136 3.52 9.08 -31.33
CA VAL A 136 4.36 10.17 -30.81
C VAL A 136 5.44 9.67 -29.85
N SER A 137 5.64 8.36 -29.68
CA SER A 137 6.59 7.80 -28.72
C SER A 137 8.04 8.18 -29.01
N THR A 138 8.39 8.32 -30.29
CA THR A 138 9.73 8.72 -30.78
C THR A 138 9.87 10.23 -31.01
N ALA A 139 8.81 11.00 -30.75
CA ALA A 139 8.79 12.43 -31.03
C ALA A 139 9.83 13.18 -30.16
N THR A 140 10.51 14.15 -30.79
CA THR A 140 11.49 15.01 -30.12
C THR A 140 11.14 16.48 -30.31
N VAL A 141 11.67 17.34 -29.44
CA VAL A 141 11.57 18.80 -29.60
C VAL A 141 12.96 19.33 -29.90
N SER A 142 13.11 19.99 -31.05
CA SER A 142 14.36 20.63 -31.47
C SER A 142 14.08 22.08 -31.86
N ASN A 143 14.77 23.02 -31.22
CA ASN A 143 14.58 24.48 -31.42
C ASN A 143 13.11 24.93 -31.29
N GLY A 144 12.37 24.37 -30.34
CA GLY A 144 10.95 24.69 -30.13
C GLY A 144 9.98 24.11 -31.16
N THR A 145 10.47 23.32 -32.12
CA THR A 145 9.65 22.61 -33.11
C THR A 145 9.59 21.12 -32.78
N VAL A 146 8.38 20.55 -32.82
CA VAL A 146 8.16 19.11 -32.64
C VAL A 146 8.59 18.37 -33.90
N GLN A 147 9.27 17.24 -33.74
CA GLN A 147 9.64 16.31 -34.80
C GLN A 147 9.05 14.94 -34.46
N ALA A 148 7.92 14.59 -35.08
CA ALA A 148 7.20 13.35 -34.85
C ALA A 148 7.07 12.56 -36.18
N TRP A 149 8.08 11.75 -36.49
CA TRP A 149 8.17 11.05 -37.78
C TRP A 149 7.07 10.01 -37.99
N ASP A 150 6.58 9.43 -36.90
CA ASP A 150 5.55 8.40 -36.89
C ASP A 150 4.14 8.96 -36.63
N LEU A 151 4.00 10.30 -36.60
CA LEU A 151 2.73 10.97 -36.33
C LEU A 151 1.64 10.49 -37.31
N LEU A 152 0.50 10.10 -36.74
CA LEU A 152 -0.68 9.75 -37.51
C LEU A 152 -1.45 11.03 -37.87
N GLN A 153 -1.73 11.18 -39.15
CA GLN A 153 -2.73 12.10 -39.68
C GLN A 153 -4.10 11.48 -39.46
N VAL A 154 -5.08 12.27 -39.05
CA VAL A 154 -6.35 11.77 -38.52
C VAL A 154 -7.53 12.53 -39.12
N SER A 155 -8.68 11.85 -39.22
CA SER A 155 -9.97 12.47 -39.48
C SER A 155 -11.02 11.88 -38.54
N GLY A 156 -12.01 12.68 -38.13
CA GLY A 156 -13.06 12.28 -37.19
C GLY A 156 -12.66 12.28 -35.71
N LEU A 157 -11.45 12.74 -35.35
CA LEU A 157 -10.99 12.94 -33.98
C LEU A 157 -10.03 14.12 -33.85
N ARG A 158 -9.82 14.61 -32.63
CA ARG A 158 -8.79 15.58 -32.25
C ARG A 158 -7.98 15.02 -31.09
N ALA A 159 -6.65 15.14 -31.15
CA ALA A 159 -5.76 14.67 -30.11
C ALA A 159 -4.78 15.78 -29.71
N THR A 160 -4.65 16.01 -28.40
CA THR A 160 -3.68 16.97 -27.85
C THR A 160 -2.53 16.21 -27.21
N TYR A 161 -1.30 16.61 -27.51
CA TYR A 161 -0.11 15.96 -26.96
C TYR A 161 0.78 16.94 -26.18
N ARG A 162 1.48 16.41 -25.17
CA ARG A 162 2.57 17.07 -24.44
C ARG A 162 3.85 16.27 -24.61
N ILE A 163 4.64 16.63 -25.62
CA ILE A 163 5.83 15.87 -26.06
C ILE A 163 6.94 15.79 -24.99
N ASN A 164 6.98 16.76 -24.08
CA ASN A 164 7.93 16.75 -22.96
C ASN A 164 7.62 15.68 -21.90
N ASN A 165 6.44 15.05 -21.95
CA ASN A 165 6.13 13.92 -21.09
C ASN A 165 6.88 12.64 -21.54
N PRO A 166 7.15 11.70 -20.62
CA PRO A 166 7.68 10.38 -20.97
C PRO A 166 6.77 9.66 -22.00
N PRO A 167 7.33 8.87 -22.92
CA PRO A 167 6.54 7.99 -23.80
C PRO A 167 5.58 7.13 -22.97
N GLY A 168 4.32 7.03 -23.38
CA GLY A 168 3.24 6.41 -22.63
C GLY A 168 2.34 7.39 -21.87
N ARG A 169 2.72 8.68 -21.79
CA ARG A 169 1.96 9.76 -21.14
C ARG A 169 1.88 11.05 -21.97
N ARG A 170 2.12 10.99 -23.28
CA ARG A 170 2.19 12.16 -24.15
C ARG A 170 0.80 12.63 -24.60
N LEU A 171 -0.18 11.74 -24.76
CA LEU A 171 -1.56 12.07 -25.08
C LEU A 171 -2.25 12.70 -23.85
N VAL A 172 -2.63 13.97 -23.99
CA VAL A 172 -3.25 14.78 -22.93
C VAL A 172 -4.77 14.76 -23.02
N SER A 173 -5.30 14.87 -24.24
CA SER A 173 -6.73 14.78 -24.48
C SER A 173 -6.99 14.13 -25.83
N LEU A 174 -8.13 13.46 -25.93
CA LEU A 174 -8.66 12.89 -27.15
C LEU A 174 -10.13 13.27 -27.22
N GLU A 175 -10.58 13.76 -28.37
CA GLU A 175 -11.96 14.12 -28.65
C GLU A 175 -12.36 13.46 -29.96
N VAL A 176 -13.61 12.99 -30.08
CA VAL A 176 -14.13 12.36 -31.29
C VAL A 176 -15.29 13.16 -31.83
N LEU A 177 -15.46 13.17 -33.15
CA LEU A 177 -16.56 13.86 -33.80
C LEU A 177 -17.90 13.24 -33.35
N CYS A 178 -18.77 14.06 -32.76
CA CYS A 178 -20.10 13.69 -32.29
C CYS A 178 -20.94 13.15 -33.44
N GLN A 179 -21.31 11.88 -33.33
CA GLN A 179 -21.99 11.17 -34.41
C GLN A 179 -23.48 11.54 -34.56
N GLN A 180 -24.06 12.21 -33.56
CA GLN A 180 -25.48 12.56 -33.49
C GLN A 180 -25.74 14.08 -33.55
N CYS A 181 -24.69 14.89 -33.61
CA CYS A 181 -24.80 16.34 -33.60
C CYS A 181 -24.93 16.90 -35.02
N SER A 182 -25.70 17.98 -35.17
CA SER A 182 -25.70 18.76 -36.41
C SER A 182 -24.48 19.69 -36.42
N GLY A 183 -23.48 19.39 -37.27
CA GLY A 183 -22.25 20.17 -37.43
C GLY A 183 -21.01 19.47 -36.86
N GLU A 184 -19.85 20.13 -36.95
CA GLU A 184 -18.58 19.61 -36.42
C GLU A 184 -18.46 19.84 -34.91
N VAL A 185 -19.22 19.06 -34.14
CA VAL A 185 -19.12 19.05 -32.67
C VAL A 185 -18.20 17.89 -32.26
N TYR A 186 -17.16 18.15 -31.48
CA TYR A 186 -16.27 17.11 -30.94
C TYR A 186 -16.59 16.88 -29.46
N GLU A 187 -16.68 15.62 -29.06
CA GLU A 187 -16.92 15.21 -27.68
C GLU A 187 -15.64 14.62 -27.07
N PRO A 188 -15.29 14.98 -25.83
CA PRO A 188 -14.12 14.42 -25.17
C PRO A 188 -14.29 12.91 -25.00
N VAL A 189 -13.31 12.15 -25.48
CA VAL A 189 -13.09 10.78 -25.07
C VAL A 189 -12.53 10.86 -23.66
N ASN A 190 -13.43 10.84 -22.67
CA ASN A 190 -13.03 10.59 -21.30
C ASN A 190 -12.92 9.06 -21.13
N PRO A 191 -11.73 8.45 -21.20
CA PRO A 191 -11.60 7.02 -20.98
C PRO A 191 -12.05 6.62 -19.57
N PHE A 192 -12.14 7.58 -18.65
CA PHE A 192 -12.63 7.41 -17.30
C PHE A 192 -13.98 8.11 -17.17
N ARG A 193 -15.04 7.48 -17.66
CA ARG A 193 -16.32 7.66 -16.97
C ARG A 193 -16.14 6.97 -15.62
N GLU A 194 -15.55 7.72 -14.68
CA GLU A 194 -15.14 7.26 -13.36
C GLU A 194 -16.32 6.56 -12.71
N TYR A 195 -16.19 5.26 -12.50
CA TYR A 195 -17.12 4.51 -11.68
C TYR A 195 -16.43 4.29 -10.36
N ARG A 196 -16.95 4.93 -9.32
CA ARG A 196 -16.41 4.87 -7.97
C ARG A 196 -17.30 3.95 -7.16
N VAL A 197 -16.69 3.08 -6.39
CA VAL A 197 -17.37 2.20 -5.42
C VAL A 197 -16.46 2.13 -4.21
N VAL A 198 -17.03 2.20 -3.02
CA VAL A 198 -16.26 2.09 -1.77
C VAL A 198 -16.78 0.94 -0.94
N THR A 199 -15.90 0.35 -0.14
CA THR A 199 -16.30 -0.54 0.96
C THR A 199 -15.80 0.06 2.26
N LEU A 200 -16.39 -0.34 3.37
CA LEU A 200 -16.00 0.16 4.69
C LEU A 200 -14.96 -0.76 5.35
N GLY A 201 -14.14 -0.17 6.19
CA GLY A 201 -13.29 -0.83 7.16
C GLY A 201 -13.77 -0.65 8.59
N ARG A 202 -13.13 -1.37 9.51
CA ARG A 202 -13.49 -1.33 10.95
C ARG A 202 -13.33 0.04 11.60
N PHE A 203 -12.45 0.90 11.06
CA PHE A 203 -12.24 2.26 11.58
C PHE A 203 -13.36 3.23 11.18
N ASP A 204 -14.15 2.94 10.14
CA ASP A 204 -15.30 3.78 9.80
C ASP A 204 -16.37 3.74 10.91
N PHE A 205 -16.36 2.70 11.74
CA PHE A 205 -17.24 2.53 12.89
C PHE A 205 -16.66 3.11 14.19
N PHE A 206 -15.51 3.80 14.15
CA PHE A 206 -14.82 4.26 15.36
C PHE A 206 -15.71 5.16 16.24
N HIS A 207 -16.32 6.18 15.64
CA HIS A 207 -17.30 7.07 16.28
C HIS A 207 -18.73 6.51 16.28
N GLY A 208 -18.88 5.20 16.07
CA GLY A 208 -20.15 4.50 15.96
C GLY A 208 -21.01 4.92 14.77
N LEU A 209 -22.25 4.41 14.75
CA LEU A 209 -23.19 4.72 13.66
C LEU A 209 -23.59 6.20 13.63
N GLU A 210 -23.56 6.89 14.77
CA GLU A 210 -23.81 8.33 14.84
C GLU A 210 -22.75 9.14 14.06
N GLY A 211 -21.48 8.75 14.14
CA GLY A 211 -20.41 9.40 13.36
C GLY A 211 -20.36 8.95 11.89
N LEU A 212 -20.76 7.72 11.59
CA LEU A 212 -20.69 7.14 10.25
C LEU A 212 -21.89 7.51 9.37
N ASN A 213 -23.11 7.49 9.90
CA ASN A 213 -24.33 7.69 9.13
C ASN A 213 -24.39 9.02 8.37
N PRO A 214 -23.86 10.16 8.86
CA PRO A 214 -23.80 11.40 8.08
C PRO A 214 -23.01 11.23 6.77
N PHE A 215 -21.93 10.45 6.77
CA PHE A 215 -21.20 10.10 5.55
C PHE A 215 -22.04 9.18 4.66
N MET A 216 -22.68 8.15 5.24
CA MET A 216 -23.54 7.24 4.50
C MET A 216 -24.69 7.99 3.82
N GLU A 217 -25.37 8.91 4.50
CA GLU A 217 -26.51 9.69 3.98
C GLU A 217 -26.15 10.62 2.83
N THR A 218 -24.94 11.19 2.86
CA THR A 218 -24.50 12.19 1.88
C THR A 218 -23.70 11.60 0.72
N SER A 219 -23.26 10.35 0.83
CA SER A 219 -22.46 9.70 -0.22
C SER A 219 -23.29 9.42 -1.48
N GLU A 220 -22.89 10.04 -2.58
CA GLU A 220 -23.35 9.68 -3.93
C GLU A 220 -22.60 8.49 -4.51
N THR A 221 -21.51 8.06 -3.86
CA THR A 221 -20.71 6.90 -4.28
C THR A 221 -21.30 5.63 -3.66
N PRO A 222 -21.60 4.59 -4.45
CA PRO A 222 -22.11 3.34 -3.92
C PRO A 222 -21.17 2.71 -2.88
N ILE A 223 -21.74 2.33 -1.75
CA ILE A 223 -21.06 1.65 -0.65
C ILE A 223 -21.47 0.18 -0.66
N VAL A 224 -20.51 -0.73 -0.78
CA VAL A 224 -20.78 -2.18 -0.90
C VAL A 224 -20.31 -2.95 0.34
N LEU A 225 -21.21 -3.76 0.91
CA LEU A 225 -21.02 -4.55 2.13
C LEU A 225 -21.90 -5.83 2.08
N THR A 226 -21.42 -6.88 1.42
CA THR A 226 -22.12 -8.15 1.24
C THR A 226 -22.31 -8.91 2.54
N ASN A 227 -21.33 -8.88 3.45
CA ASN A 227 -21.33 -9.69 4.67
C ASN A 227 -21.87 -8.94 5.91
N VAL A 228 -22.64 -7.87 5.70
CA VAL A 228 -23.27 -7.07 6.76
C VAL A 228 -24.78 -7.28 6.73
N ASP A 229 -25.36 -7.53 7.91
CA ASP A 229 -26.81 -7.61 8.11
C ASP A 229 -27.24 -6.53 9.12
N ASN A 230 -28.14 -5.65 8.65
CA ASN A 230 -28.70 -4.52 9.39
C ASN A 230 -30.15 -4.76 9.86
N SER A 231 -30.67 -6.00 9.80
CA SER A 231 -32.03 -6.33 10.21
C SER A 231 -32.33 -5.95 11.67
N ALA A 232 -31.32 -6.04 12.54
CA ALA A 232 -31.39 -5.62 13.95
C ALA A 232 -30.95 -4.15 14.19
N GLU A 233 -30.47 -3.45 13.16
CA GLU A 233 -29.92 -2.09 13.26
C GLU A 233 -30.29 -1.25 12.02
N GLN A 234 -31.59 -0.97 11.87
CA GLN A 234 -32.13 -0.26 10.69
C GLN A 234 -31.63 1.18 10.53
N SER A 235 -30.95 1.72 11.55
CA SER A 235 -30.30 3.03 11.48
C SER A 235 -29.12 3.03 10.50
N PHE A 236 -28.53 1.88 10.18
CA PHE A 236 -27.46 1.76 9.20
C PHE A 236 -28.04 1.62 7.78
N ILE A 237 -27.74 2.60 6.92
CA ILE A 237 -28.42 2.83 5.64
C ILE A 237 -27.44 3.08 4.49
N ASN A 238 -27.98 3.23 3.27
CA ASN A 238 -27.26 3.60 2.05
C ASN A 238 -26.04 2.70 1.71
N PHE A 239 -26.22 1.39 1.82
CA PHE A 239 -25.26 0.40 1.33
C PHE A 239 -25.99 -0.68 0.53
N GLU A 240 -25.25 -1.32 -0.37
CA GLU A 240 -25.72 -2.44 -1.19
C GLU A 240 -24.82 -3.66 -0.94
N ARG A 241 -25.29 -4.86 -1.28
CA ARG A 241 -24.40 -6.04 -1.26
C ARG A 241 -23.37 -5.96 -2.38
N SER A 242 -23.81 -5.54 -3.56
CA SER A 242 -22.99 -5.38 -4.76
C SER A 242 -23.63 -4.37 -5.71
N VAL A 243 -22.85 -3.90 -6.67
CA VAL A 243 -23.32 -3.07 -7.79
C VAL A 243 -22.89 -3.69 -9.11
N VAL A 244 -23.68 -3.49 -10.17
CA VAL A 244 -23.36 -3.96 -11.51
C VAL A 244 -23.14 -2.77 -12.43
N VAL A 245 -22.01 -2.80 -13.14
CA VAL A 245 -21.62 -1.77 -14.10
C VAL A 245 -21.54 -2.38 -15.47
N GLU A 246 -22.21 -1.77 -16.43
CA GLU A 246 -22.05 -2.15 -17.83
C GLU A 246 -20.96 -1.30 -18.50
N ARG A 247 -20.02 -1.96 -19.16
CA ARG A 247 -18.94 -1.33 -19.93
C ARG A 247 -18.72 -2.11 -21.22
N SER A 248 -18.94 -1.42 -22.35
CA SER A 248 -18.75 -2.00 -23.69
C SER A 248 -19.49 -3.34 -23.89
N GLY A 249 -20.72 -3.45 -23.36
CA GLY A 249 -21.56 -4.65 -23.46
C GLY A 249 -21.20 -5.79 -22.51
N ARG A 250 -20.20 -5.60 -21.62
CA ARG A 250 -19.83 -6.55 -20.55
C ARG A 250 -20.36 -6.04 -19.23
N ARG A 251 -20.84 -6.95 -18.38
CA ARG A 251 -21.34 -6.63 -17.03
C ARG A 251 -20.29 -6.98 -15.99
N ILE A 252 -19.97 -6.00 -15.15
CA ILE A 252 -18.96 -6.09 -14.10
C ILE A 252 -19.67 -5.94 -12.75
N GLY A 253 -19.66 -6.99 -11.95
CA GLY A 253 -20.16 -6.98 -10.58
C GLY A 253 -19.07 -6.57 -9.61
N ILE A 254 -19.38 -5.64 -8.72
CA ILE A 254 -18.48 -5.18 -7.67
C ILE A 254 -19.19 -5.42 -6.34
N LEU A 255 -18.65 -6.34 -5.53
CA LEU A 255 -19.19 -6.69 -4.22
C LEU A 255 -18.19 -6.31 -3.12
N GLY A 256 -18.66 -6.04 -1.91
CA GLY A 256 -17.82 -5.55 -0.82
C GLY A 256 -17.79 -6.48 0.37
N VAL A 257 -16.66 -6.59 1.08
CA VAL A 257 -16.60 -7.34 2.34
C VAL A 257 -15.72 -6.66 3.38
N ILE A 258 -16.16 -6.73 4.63
CA ILE A 258 -15.46 -6.23 5.81
C ILE A 258 -15.12 -7.39 6.76
N ARG A 259 -14.01 -7.30 7.48
CA ARG A 259 -13.65 -8.31 8.49
C ARG A 259 -14.69 -8.38 9.63
N PRO A 260 -15.04 -9.57 10.16
CA PRO A 260 -16.16 -9.69 11.11
C PRO A 260 -15.97 -9.07 12.50
N ASP A 261 -14.74 -8.83 12.94
CA ASP A 261 -14.42 -8.31 14.28
C ASP A 261 -14.39 -6.77 14.32
N VAL A 262 -15.38 -6.13 13.70
CA VAL A 262 -15.54 -4.67 13.74
C VAL A 262 -15.65 -4.17 15.18
N SER A 263 -16.39 -4.90 16.04
CA SER A 263 -16.57 -4.58 17.46
C SER A 263 -15.30 -4.68 18.30
N ALA A 264 -14.18 -5.17 17.75
CA ALA A 264 -12.91 -5.20 18.47
C ALA A 264 -12.30 -3.80 18.62
N ILE A 265 -12.64 -2.86 17.73
CA ILE A 265 -12.07 -1.50 17.73
C ILE A 265 -13.08 -0.40 17.40
N GLY A 266 -14.26 -0.75 16.92
CA GLY A 266 -15.32 0.20 16.52
C GLY A 266 -16.65 -0.15 17.17
N ASN A 267 -17.64 0.71 16.95
CA ASN A 267 -18.94 0.70 17.62
C ASN A 267 -20.08 0.45 16.61
N PRO A 268 -20.24 -0.78 16.06
CA PRO A 268 -21.17 -1.04 14.96
C PRO A 268 -22.66 -1.17 15.38
N GLY A 269 -23.01 -0.87 16.64
CA GLY A 269 -24.37 -1.07 17.15
C GLY A 269 -24.79 -2.54 17.09
N ASN A 270 -26.02 -2.82 16.66
CA ASN A 270 -26.54 -4.19 16.52
C ASN A 270 -26.30 -4.82 15.14
N LEU A 271 -25.38 -4.27 14.33
CA LEU A 271 -24.99 -4.90 13.07
C LEU A 271 -24.34 -6.26 13.31
N THR A 272 -24.60 -7.21 12.40
CA THR A 272 -23.95 -8.51 12.41
C THR A 272 -23.12 -8.72 11.15
N PHE A 273 -22.01 -9.46 11.30
CA PHE A 273 -21.01 -9.65 10.25
C PHE A 273 -20.81 -11.14 10.01
N SER A 274 -21.23 -11.63 8.84
CA SER A 274 -21.08 -13.04 8.46
C SER A 274 -19.66 -13.35 7.98
N ASP A 275 -19.34 -14.64 7.78
CA ASP A 275 -18.05 -15.04 7.22
C ASP A 275 -17.85 -14.39 5.84
N PRO A 276 -16.74 -13.66 5.61
CA PRO A 276 -16.51 -12.97 4.34
C PRO A 276 -16.40 -13.92 3.16
N VAL A 277 -15.79 -15.10 3.31
CA VAL A 277 -15.56 -16.04 2.20
C VAL A 277 -16.89 -16.64 1.74
N GLU A 278 -17.74 -17.04 2.67
CA GLU A 278 -19.08 -17.55 2.36
C GLU A 278 -19.96 -16.45 1.72
N ALA A 279 -19.95 -15.23 2.26
CA ALA A 279 -20.70 -14.11 1.71
C ALA A 279 -20.27 -13.76 0.27
N VAL A 280 -18.96 -13.73 -0.01
CA VAL A 280 -18.44 -13.54 -1.37
C VAL A 280 -18.90 -14.66 -2.29
N ARG A 281 -18.86 -15.92 -1.83
CA ARG A 281 -19.25 -17.07 -2.66
C ARG A 281 -20.73 -17.01 -3.04
N GLU A 282 -21.60 -16.68 -2.11
CA GLU A 282 -23.04 -16.56 -2.34
C GLU A 282 -23.38 -15.41 -3.30
N GLU A 283 -22.82 -14.22 -3.06
CA GLU A 283 -23.14 -13.04 -3.86
C GLU A 283 -22.51 -13.10 -5.26
N SER A 284 -21.29 -13.63 -5.40
CA SER A 284 -20.69 -13.84 -6.72
C SER A 284 -21.46 -14.88 -7.55
N ALA A 285 -21.99 -15.94 -6.93
CA ALA A 285 -22.86 -16.89 -7.60
C ALA A 285 -24.19 -16.26 -8.03
N ARG A 286 -24.78 -15.38 -7.20
CA ARG A 286 -25.98 -14.61 -7.56
C ARG A 286 -25.72 -13.69 -8.75
N LEU A 287 -24.61 -12.95 -8.74
CA LEU A 287 -24.20 -12.08 -9.84
C LEU A 287 -23.99 -12.88 -11.14
N ALA A 288 -23.31 -14.02 -11.06
CA ALA A 288 -23.10 -14.90 -12.21
C ALA A 288 -24.44 -15.47 -12.75
N ALA A 289 -25.38 -15.82 -11.87
CA ALA A 289 -26.72 -16.27 -12.28
C ALA A 289 -27.53 -15.15 -12.95
N ASP A 290 -27.31 -13.90 -12.55
CA ASP A 290 -27.86 -12.72 -13.23
C ASP A 290 -27.13 -12.44 -14.56
N GLY A 291 -26.06 -13.18 -14.88
CA GLY A 291 -25.22 -13.15 -16.08
C GLY A 291 -24.13 -12.08 -16.06
N VAL A 292 -23.68 -11.68 -14.88
CA VAL A 292 -22.48 -10.83 -14.75
C VAL A 292 -21.27 -11.63 -15.21
N ASP A 293 -20.45 -11.00 -16.07
CA ASP A 293 -19.33 -11.66 -16.74
C ASP A 293 -18.04 -11.58 -15.93
N ILE A 294 -17.86 -10.51 -15.14
CA ILE A 294 -16.64 -10.22 -14.38
C ILE A 294 -17.02 -9.85 -12.95
N VAL A 295 -16.39 -10.45 -11.93
CA VAL A 295 -16.65 -10.14 -10.52
C VAL A 295 -15.41 -9.65 -9.80
N ILE A 296 -15.53 -8.47 -9.20
CA ILE A 296 -14.51 -7.80 -8.38
C ILE A 296 -14.98 -7.75 -6.93
N VAL A 297 -14.11 -8.14 -6.01
CA VAL A 297 -14.33 -8.02 -4.56
C VAL A 297 -13.53 -6.83 -4.04
N LEU A 298 -14.22 -5.84 -3.46
CA LEU A 298 -13.61 -4.80 -2.63
C LEU A 298 -13.55 -5.31 -1.19
N SER A 299 -12.36 -5.51 -0.65
CA SER A 299 -12.16 -6.20 0.63
C SER A 299 -11.44 -5.34 1.65
N TYR A 300 -11.97 -5.29 2.87
CA TYR A 300 -11.27 -4.85 4.08
C TYR A 300 -11.03 -6.05 5.01
N TYR A 301 -10.32 -7.09 4.53
CA TYR A 301 -10.05 -8.31 5.30
C TYR A 301 -8.58 -8.49 5.70
N GLY A 302 -7.65 -7.92 4.92
CA GLY A 302 -6.21 -8.04 5.11
C GLY A 302 -5.60 -9.08 4.20
N HIS A 303 -4.41 -8.79 3.67
CA HIS A 303 -3.80 -9.49 2.54
C HIS A 303 -3.71 -11.01 2.71
N ASN A 304 -3.27 -11.50 3.88
CA ASN A 304 -3.21 -12.95 4.14
C ASN A 304 -4.61 -13.62 4.14
N SER A 305 -5.64 -12.92 4.61
CA SER A 305 -7.02 -13.41 4.59
C SER A 305 -7.60 -13.33 3.18
N GLU A 306 -7.26 -12.30 2.42
CA GLU A 306 -7.67 -12.11 1.02
C GLU A 306 -7.07 -13.19 0.11
N ARG A 307 -5.79 -13.55 0.30
CA ARG A 307 -5.18 -14.69 -0.39
C ARG A 307 -5.87 -16.01 -0.07
N ARG A 308 -6.29 -16.23 1.18
CA ARG A 308 -7.10 -17.40 1.55
C ARG A 308 -8.48 -17.34 0.92
N MET A 309 -9.12 -16.18 0.87
CA MET A 309 -10.40 -15.98 0.21
C MET A 309 -10.29 -16.29 -1.28
N ALA A 310 -9.26 -15.79 -1.97
CA ALA A 310 -9.00 -16.02 -3.39
C ALA A 310 -9.00 -17.51 -3.77
N ARG A 311 -8.47 -18.36 -2.88
CA ARG A 311 -8.43 -19.83 -3.06
C ARG A 311 -9.78 -20.52 -2.82
N ASN A 312 -10.74 -19.87 -2.15
CA ASN A 312 -11.94 -20.49 -1.60
C ASN A 312 -13.25 -19.73 -1.91
N CYS A 313 -13.22 -18.64 -2.67
CA CYS A 313 -14.36 -17.76 -2.96
C CYS A 313 -15.33 -18.33 -4.01
N GLY A 314 -15.06 -19.52 -4.55
CA GLY A 314 -15.86 -20.12 -5.62
C GLY A 314 -15.44 -19.64 -7.01
N PRO A 315 -16.10 -20.15 -8.07
CA PRO A 315 -15.56 -20.11 -9.43
C PRO A 315 -15.79 -18.77 -10.15
N HIS A 316 -16.45 -17.79 -9.52
CA HIS A 316 -16.93 -16.60 -10.20
C HIS A 316 -16.11 -15.32 -9.94
N VAL A 317 -15.18 -15.35 -8.99
CA VAL A 317 -14.39 -14.16 -8.61
C VAL A 317 -13.12 -14.09 -9.45
N ASP A 318 -12.83 -12.92 -10.01
CA ASP A 318 -11.65 -12.69 -10.85
C ASP A 318 -10.56 -11.88 -10.13
N LEU A 319 -10.98 -10.87 -9.37
CA LEU A 319 -10.10 -9.90 -8.73
C LEU A 319 -10.57 -9.58 -7.31
N ILE A 320 -9.62 -9.54 -6.37
CA ILE A 320 -9.80 -9.01 -5.02
C ILE A 320 -8.93 -7.75 -4.87
N VAL A 321 -9.56 -6.62 -4.60
CA VAL A 321 -8.91 -5.34 -4.26
C VAL A 321 -9.01 -5.15 -2.76
N GLY A 322 -7.88 -5.31 -2.06
CA GLY A 322 -7.82 -5.44 -0.61
C GLY A 322 -7.39 -4.19 0.16
N GLY A 323 -7.48 -4.29 1.50
CA GLY A 323 -7.08 -3.25 2.45
C GLY A 323 -6.74 -3.83 3.84
N ASN A 324 -6.85 -3.02 4.90
CA ASN A 324 -6.59 -3.39 6.32
C ASN A 324 -5.13 -3.68 6.73
N SER A 325 -4.36 -4.46 5.96
CA SER A 325 -2.98 -4.85 6.33
C SER A 325 -1.90 -3.88 5.89
N ASN A 326 -2.26 -2.83 5.15
CA ASN A 326 -1.34 -1.83 4.57
C ASN A 326 -0.25 -2.44 3.68
N THR A 327 -0.55 -3.57 3.03
CA THR A 327 0.45 -4.35 2.31
C THR A 327 0.89 -3.64 1.05
N VAL A 328 2.21 -3.51 0.87
CA VAL A 328 2.82 -2.93 -0.32
C VAL A 328 3.20 -4.06 -1.27
N LEU A 329 2.50 -4.12 -2.41
CA LEU A 329 2.79 -5.08 -3.48
C LEU A 329 3.39 -4.34 -4.67
N PHE A 330 4.47 -4.84 -5.26
CA PHE A 330 5.15 -4.17 -6.38
C PHE A 330 5.99 -5.15 -7.20
N ASN A 331 5.98 -5.01 -8.53
CA ASN A 331 6.89 -5.72 -9.42
C ASN A 331 8.01 -4.81 -9.89
N GLY A 332 9.25 -5.26 -9.79
CA GLY A 332 10.42 -4.55 -10.33
C GLY A 332 11.57 -4.53 -9.34
N ASP A 333 12.52 -3.62 -9.56
CA ASP A 333 13.61 -3.44 -8.63
C ASP A 333 13.12 -2.73 -7.36
N ALA A 334 13.15 -3.45 -6.24
CA ALA A 334 12.72 -2.93 -4.95
C ALA A 334 13.79 -2.04 -4.28
N THR A 335 15.05 -2.02 -4.75
CA THR A 335 16.11 -1.22 -4.09
C THR A 335 15.87 0.28 -4.20
N ASP A 336 15.23 0.73 -5.29
CA ASP A 336 14.89 2.13 -5.53
C ASP A 336 13.43 2.46 -5.17
N PHE A 337 12.66 1.48 -4.67
CA PHE A 337 11.29 1.72 -4.25
C PHE A 337 11.26 2.27 -2.82
N PRO A 338 10.53 3.37 -2.54
CA PRO A 338 10.63 4.10 -1.26
C PRO A 338 9.93 3.42 -0.09
N LEU A 339 9.26 2.29 -0.30
CA LEU A 339 8.50 1.54 0.70
C LEU A 339 8.96 0.08 0.73
N GLU A 340 8.85 -0.56 1.90
CA GLU A 340 9.15 -1.99 2.04
C GLU A 340 8.14 -2.82 1.23
N VAL A 341 8.62 -3.56 0.23
CA VAL A 341 7.79 -4.41 -0.64
C VAL A 341 7.59 -5.78 0.00
N GLU A 342 6.34 -6.20 0.13
CA GLU A 342 5.94 -7.46 0.79
C GLU A 342 5.56 -8.58 -0.20
N GLY A 343 5.38 -8.26 -1.49
CA GLY A 343 5.06 -9.25 -2.52
C GLY A 343 4.80 -8.65 -3.90
N ASP A 344 4.44 -9.51 -4.85
CA ASP A 344 4.21 -9.14 -6.24
C ASP A 344 2.84 -8.47 -6.44
N TYR A 345 2.76 -7.56 -7.42
CA TYR A 345 1.52 -6.87 -7.82
C TYR A 345 1.08 -7.28 -9.23
N PRO A 346 -0.06 -7.95 -9.42
CA PRO A 346 -0.90 -8.58 -8.40
C PRO A 346 -0.23 -9.83 -7.82
N THR A 347 -0.64 -10.19 -6.61
CA THR A 347 -0.40 -11.54 -6.09
C THR A 347 -1.37 -12.49 -6.78
N VAL A 348 -0.84 -13.56 -7.38
CA VAL A 348 -1.64 -14.56 -8.09
C VAL A 348 -1.93 -15.74 -7.16
N GLU A 349 -3.21 -16.03 -6.96
CA GLU A 349 -3.66 -17.21 -6.22
C GLU A 349 -4.39 -18.18 -7.13
N PHE A 350 -4.25 -19.48 -6.84
CA PHE A 350 -4.85 -20.56 -7.62
C PHE A 350 -5.90 -21.29 -6.79
N GLN A 351 -7.07 -21.49 -7.38
CA GLN A 351 -8.13 -22.32 -6.84
C GLN A 351 -7.85 -23.81 -7.09
N PRO A 352 -8.54 -24.75 -6.40
CA PRO A 352 -8.31 -26.19 -6.57
C PRO A 352 -8.48 -26.72 -7.99
N ASP A 353 -9.28 -26.05 -8.83
CA ASP A 353 -9.51 -26.38 -10.25
C ASP A 353 -8.47 -25.75 -11.19
N GLY A 354 -7.53 -24.96 -10.66
CA GLY A 354 -6.51 -24.25 -11.42
C GLY A 354 -6.91 -22.85 -11.88
N ARG A 355 -8.14 -22.38 -11.62
CA ARG A 355 -8.55 -20.99 -11.91
C ARG A 355 -7.68 -20.04 -11.10
N ARG A 356 -7.25 -18.95 -11.74
CA ARG A 356 -6.48 -17.88 -11.09
C ARG A 356 -7.39 -16.79 -10.57
N VAL A 357 -7.08 -16.27 -9.38
CA VAL A 357 -7.70 -15.08 -8.80
C VAL A 357 -6.59 -14.11 -8.43
N LEU A 358 -6.71 -12.87 -8.88
CA LEU A 358 -5.71 -11.84 -8.63
C LEU A 358 -6.04 -11.10 -7.33
N VAL A 359 -5.02 -10.80 -6.52
CA VAL A 359 -5.14 -10.04 -5.28
C VAL A 359 -4.22 -8.82 -5.34
N VAL A 360 -4.77 -7.63 -5.10
CA VAL A 360 -4.01 -6.38 -5.04
C VAL A 360 -4.25 -5.61 -3.75
N GLN A 361 -3.23 -4.89 -3.30
CA GLN A 361 -3.29 -3.82 -2.30
C GLN A 361 -2.37 -2.68 -2.72
N ALA A 362 -2.63 -1.48 -2.21
CA ALA A 362 -1.85 -0.28 -2.50
C ALA A 362 -1.36 0.40 -1.20
N GLY A 363 -0.76 -0.37 -0.29
CA GLY A 363 -0.18 0.19 0.94
C GLY A 363 -1.21 0.95 1.80
N SER A 364 -0.84 2.15 2.25
CA SER A 364 -1.70 2.99 3.10
C SER A 364 -1.41 4.49 2.93
N TYR A 365 -2.27 5.31 3.55
CA TYR A 365 -2.11 6.77 3.68
C TYR A 365 -2.12 7.55 2.35
N GLY A 366 -2.66 6.97 1.29
CA GLY A 366 -2.64 7.58 -0.04
C GLY A 366 -1.24 7.69 -0.65
N ARG A 367 -0.22 7.02 -0.10
CA ARG A 367 1.15 7.06 -0.66
C ARG A 367 1.27 6.32 -1.99
N LEU A 368 0.38 5.36 -2.23
CA LEU A 368 0.31 4.58 -3.46
C LEU A 368 -1.12 4.64 -4.02
N VAL A 369 -1.21 4.69 -5.35
CA VAL A 369 -2.46 4.45 -6.09
C VAL A 369 -2.30 3.16 -6.89
N GLY A 370 -3.14 2.16 -6.60
CA GLY A 370 -3.14 0.91 -7.35
C GLY A 370 -3.52 1.14 -8.81
N ASN A 371 -2.69 0.68 -9.74
CA ASN A 371 -2.97 0.74 -11.18
C ASN A 371 -2.80 -0.65 -11.79
N LEU A 372 -3.91 -1.25 -12.20
CA LEU A 372 -3.98 -2.59 -12.78
C LEU A 372 -4.86 -2.55 -14.03
N THR A 373 -4.33 -3.03 -15.15
CA THR A 373 -5.07 -3.29 -16.38
C THR A 373 -5.21 -4.79 -16.55
N LEU A 374 -6.46 -5.25 -16.72
CA LEU A 374 -6.80 -6.65 -16.95
C LEU A 374 -7.30 -6.85 -18.38
N PHE A 375 -6.83 -7.93 -19.01
CA PHE A 375 -7.29 -8.38 -20.32
C PHE A 375 -8.09 -9.67 -20.11
N PHE A 376 -9.36 -9.61 -20.49
CA PHE A 376 -10.27 -10.75 -20.41
C PHE A 376 -10.54 -11.32 -21.80
N ASP A 377 -10.67 -12.64 -21.90
CA ASP A 377 -11.11 -13.33 -23.13
C ASP A 377 -12.64 -13.23 -23.34
N GLU A 378 -13.13 -13.92 -24.38
CA GLU A 378 -14.56 -13.98 -24.70
C GLU A 378 -15.39 -14.64 -23.59
N ASP A 379 -14.83 -15.63 -22.88
CA ASP A 379 -15.50 -16.38 -21.81
C ASP A 379 -15.53 -15.63 -20.47
N GLY A 380 -14.80 -14.51 -20.36
CA GLY A 380 -14.76 -13.70 -19.13
C GLY A 380 -13.58 -14.03 -18.23
N GLU A 381 -12.64 -14.86 -18.68
CA GLU A 381 -11.44 -15.20 -17.93
C GLU A 381 -10.34 -14.17 -18.16
N ILE A 382 -9.58 -13.85 -17.12
CA ILE A 382 -8.37 -13.05 -17.26
C ILE A 382 -7.37 -13.85 -18.09
N GLU A 383 -6.86 -13.30 -19.21
CA GLU A 383 -5.76 -13.84 -20.03
C GLU A 383 -4.41 -13.24 -19.67
N GLN A 384 -4.38 -11.92 -19.47
CA GLN A 384 -3.18 -11.13 -19.22
C GLN A 384 -3.49 -9.99 -18.25
N TRP A 385 -2.48 -9.52 -17.53
CA TRP A 385 -2.54 -8.27 -16.76
C TRP A 385 -1.25 -7.48 -16.93
N GLU A 386 -1.34 -6.17 -16.70
CA GLU A 386 -0.20 -5.27 -16.61
C GLU A 386 -0.49 -4.15 -15.61
N GLY A 387 0.55 -3.62 -14.98
CA GLY A 387 0.41 -2.53 -14.02
C GLY A 387 1.32 -2.68 -12.80
N ASN A 388 1.31 -1.65 -11.98
CA ASN A 388 2.00 -1.53 -10.71
C ASN A 388 1.38 -0.35 -9.94
N PRO A 389 1.43 -0.31 -8.61
CA PRO A 389 1.02 0.89 -7.89
C PRO A 389 1.93 2.07 -8.23
N VAL A 390 1.34 3.25 -8.29
CA VAL A 390 2.03 4.52 -8.53
C VAL A 390 2.31 5.18 -7.19
N PHE A 391 3.58 5.42 -6.89
CA PHE A 391 3.97 6.22 -5.72
C PHE A 391 3.69 7.70 -5.96
N LEU A 392 2.93 8.30 -5.05
CA LEU A 392 2.59 9.71 -5.09
C LEU A 392 3.70 10.52 -4.40
N ASP A 393 4.75 10.81 -5.16
CA ASP A 393 5.83 11.70 -4.74
C ASP A 393 5.59 13.15 -5.22
N ALA A 394 6.58 14.02 -4.95
CA ALA A 394 6.55 15.41 -5.38
C ALA A 394 6.58 15.60 -6.92
N ASN A 395 6.81 14.55 -7.71
CA ASN A 395 6.77 14.62 -9.17
C ASN A 395 5.34 14.44 -9.71
N VAL A 396 4.39 13.99 -8.89
CA VAL A 396 2.97 13.96 -9.22
C VAL A 396 2.37 15.31 -8.85
N PRO A 397 1.98 16.17 -9.82
CA PRO A 397 1.43 17.48 -9.51
C PRO A 397 0.08 17.35 -8.82
N GLU A 398 -0.11 18.14 -7.76
CA GLU A 398 -1.39 18.27 -7.09
C GLU A 398 -2.43 18.93 -8.01
N ASP A 399 -3.67 18.46 -7.96
CA ASP A 399 -4.75 19.02 -8.76
C ASP A 399 -5.19 20.38 -8.16
N PRO A 400 -5.13 21.49 -8.93
CA PRO A 400 -5.42 22.82 -8.39
C PRO A 400 -6.88 22.99 -7.97
N VAL A 401 -7.82 22.25 -8.56
CA VAL A 401 -9.24 22.27 -8.17
C VAL A 401 -9.41 21.57 -6.82
N VAL A 402 -8.78 20.42 -6.64
CA VAL A 402 -8.79 19.69 -5.35
C VAL A 402 -8.14 20.53 -4.26
N MET A 403 -6.97 21.11 -4.52
CA MET A 403 -6.28 21.97 -3.56
C MET A 403 -7.11 23.19 -3.17
N SER A 404 -7.79 23.82 -4.15
CA SER A 404 -8.70 24.94 -3.86
C SER A 404 -9.91 24.52 -3.03
N ALA A 405 -10.42 23.30 -3.24
CA ALA A 405 -11.53 22.75 -2.46
C ALA A 405 -11.12 22.35 -1.02
N LEU A 406 -9.86 21.99 -0.81
CA LEU A 406 -9.30 21.64 0.50
C LEU A 406 -8.99 22.88 1.36
N GLU A 407 -8.69 24.02 0.75
CA GLU A 407 -8.28 25.24 1.44
C GLU A 407 -9.19 25.68 2.61
N PRO A 408 -10.53 25.72 2.51
CA PRO A 408 -11.38 26.10 3.64
C PRO A 408 -11.23 25.15 4.84
N PHE A 409 -11.18 23.84 4.60
CA PHE A 409 -10.99 22.83 5.64
C PHE A 409 -9.60 22.94 6.25
N ARG A 410 -8.60 23.19 5.41
CA ARG A 410 -7.21 23.39 5.83
C ARG A 410 -7.11 24.57 6.80
N MET A 411 -7.74 25.71 6.50
CA MET A 411 -7.73 26.88 7.39
C MET A 411 -8.36 26.60 8.75
N GLU A 412 -9.47 25.85 8.80
CA GLU A 412 -10.15 25.48 10.04
C GLU A 412 -9.27 24.55 10.90
N VAL A 413 -8.72 23.51 10.28
CA VAL A 413 -7.81 22.55 10.95
C VAL A 413 -6.51 23.23 11.39
N GLU A 414 -5.93 24.12 10.58
CA GLU A 414 -4.70 24.84 10.93
C GLU A 414 -4.92 25.80 12.11
N THR A 415 -6.09 26.42 12.22
CA THR A 415 -6.40 27.33 13.34
C THR A 415 -6.39 26.58 14.67
N LEU A 416 -6.95 25.37 14.72
CA LEU A 416 -6.92 24.51 15.90
C LEU A 416 -5.56 23.85 16.09
N GLY A 417 -4.98 23.35 15.00
CA GLY A 417 -3.80 22.50 14.99
C GLY A 417 -2.48 23.22 15.22
N ASN A 418 -2.33 24.48 14.76
CA ASN A 418 -1.08 25.24 14.89
C ASN A 418 -0.88 25.90 16.26
N ARG A 419 -1.82 25.69 17.18
CA ARG A 419 -1.65 26.12 18.57
C ARG A 419 -0.43 25.43 19.17
N THR A 420 0.54 26.22 19.61
CA THR A 420 1.69 25.72 20.36
C THR A 420 1.23 25.18 21.72
N VAL A 421 1.66 23.96 22.04
CA VAL A 421 1.40 23.33 23.34
C VAL A 421 2.69 23.26 24.16
N ALA A 422 3.81 22.86 23.54
CA ALA A 422 5.08 22.70 24.25
C ALA A 422 6.30 22.95 23.32
N VAL A 423 7.50 22.80 23.86
CA VAL A 423 8.75 22.74 23.09
C VAL A 423 9.45 21.42 23.44
N ALA A 424 9.90 20.65 22.46
CA ALA A 424 10.73 19.47 22.66
C ALA A 424 12.20 19.76 22.35
N GLU A 425 13.12 19.36 23.23
CA GLU A 425 14.57 19.48 23.00
C GLU A 425 15.14 18.28 22.23
N VAL A 426 14.39 17.18 22.13
CA VAL A 426 14.81 15.92 21.50
C VAL A 426 13.72 15.34 20.60
N ASP A 427 14.12 14.56 19.60
CA ASP A 427 13.20 13.77 18.78
C ASP A 427 12.70 12.56 19.58
N MET A 428 11.44 12.18 19.36
CA MET A 428 10.78 11.06 20.02
C MET A 428 10.06 10.23 18.97
N SER A 429 10.64 9.08 18.61
CA SER A 429 10.04 8.21 17.60
C SER A 429 9.21 7.10 18.23
N ARG A 430 8.04 6.85 17.63
CA ARG A 430 7.23 5.67 17.89
C ARG A 430 7.99 4.36 17.63
N GLN A 431 8.98 4.36 16.73
CA GLN A 431 9.71 3.13 16.43
C GLN A 431 10.57 2.62 17.56
N ASP A 432 11.04 3.52 18.43
CA ASP A 432 11.81 3.14 19.60
C ASP A 432 10.97 2.25 20.53
N CYS A 433 9.65 2.45 20.56
CA CYS A 433 8.69 1.67 21.35
C CYS A 433 8.58 0.19 20.92
N VAL A 434 9.13 -0.21 19.77
CA VAL A 434 9.19 -1.63 19.33
C VAL A 434 10.33 -2.36 20.01
N THR A 435 11.44 -1.65 20.23
CA THR A 435 12.69 -2.23 20.72
C THR A 435 12.80 -2.17 22.24
N GLY A 436 11.93 -1.42 22.91
CA GLY A 436 11.83 -1.35 24.35
C GLY A 436 11.02 -0.16 24.85
N GLU A 437 11.44 0.38 26.00
CA GLU A 437 10.95 1.65 26.51
C GLU A 437 11.30 2.77 25.54
N CYS A 438 10.33 3.64 25.27
CA CYS A 438 10.52 4.83 24.45
C CYS A 438 10.08 6.08 25.22
N LEU A 439 10.76 7.21 24.98
CA LEU A 439 10.48 8.47 25.66
C LEU A 439 9.02 8.92 25.44
N LEU A 440 8.51 8.80 24.21
CA LEU A 440 7.13 9.14 23.87
C LEU A 440 6.12 8.30 24.67
N GLY A 441 6.35 7.00 24.77
CA GLY A 441 5.51 6.08 25.54
C GLY A 441 5.54 6.37 27.05
N THR A 442 6.71 6.72 27.57
CA THR A 442 6.89 7.15 28.95
C THR A 442 6.11 8.43 29.25
N LEU A 443 6.19 9.45 28.40
CA LEU A 443 5.44 10.70 28.58
C LEU A 443 3.92 10.48 28.54
N ILE A 444 3.45 9.66 27.61
CA ILE A 444 2.01 9.32 27.49
C ILE A 444 1.54 8.55 28.73
N THR A 445 2.27 7.52 29.16
CA THR A 445 1.85 6.75 30.33
C THR A 445 1.91 7.57 31.62
N ASP A 446 2.84 8.51 31.74
CA ASP A 446 2.85 9.40 32.89
C ASP A 446 1.71 10.43 32.84
N SER A 447 1.33 10.93 31.66
CA SER A 447 0.15 11.79 31.53
C SER A 447 -1.12 11.06 31.96
N MET A 448 -1.23 9.77 31.62
CA MET A 448 -2.32 8.91 32.06
C MET A 448 -2.37 8.77 33.58
N VAL A 449 -1.24 8.57 34.26
CA VAL A 449 -1.20 8.54 35.74
C VAL A 449 -1.57 9.91 36.30
N ARG A 450 -1.03 10.99 35.73
CA ARG A 450 -1.26 12.36 36.19
C ARG A 450 -2.73 12.78 36.09
N ALA A 451 -3.46 12.31 35.08
CA ALA A 451 -4.88 12.58 34.89
C ALA A 451 -5.76 12.13 36.07
N PHE A 452 -5.29 11.13 36.83
CA PHE A 452 -5.99 10.59 38.00
C PHE A 452 -5.36 11.01 39.34
N PHE A 453 -4.29 11.80 39.32
CA PHE A 453 -3.65 12.34 40.51
C PHE A 453 -4.40 13.58 41.04
N PRO A 454 -4.49 13.82 42.37
CA PRO A 454 -3.92 13.06 43.49
C PRO A 454 -4.80 11.90 43.97
N VAL A 455 -5.90 11.60 43.28
CA VAL A 455 -6.88 10.59 43.73
C VAL A 455 -6.26 9.20 43.75
N TYR A 456 -5.41 8.87 42.77
CA TYR A 456 -4.73 7.58 42.66
C TYR A 456 -3.23 7.72 42.37
N ASN A 457 -2.39 7.03 43.14
CA ASN A 457 -0.99 6.74 42.79
C ASN A 457 -0.96 5.52 41.86
N ALA A 458 -1.27 5.72 40.58
CA ALA A 458 -1.59 4.62 39.67
C ALA A 458 -0.39 4.09 38.87
N ILE A 459 -0.52 2.86 38.38
CA ILE A 459 0.23 2.29 37.27
C ILE A 459 -0.48 2.72 35.98
N ALA A 460 0.23 2.97 34.88
CA ALA A 460 -0.39 3.11 33.56
C ALA A 460 0.22 2.18 32.53
N LEU A 461 -0.60 1.69 31.61
CA LEU A 461 -0.19 0.81 30.51
C LEU A 461 -0.77 1.33 29.18
N GLN A 462 0.09 1.52 28.18
CA GLN A 462 -0.29 2.01 26.86
C GLN A 462 0.23 1.07 25.78
N ASN A 463 -0.63 0.63 24.87
CA ASN A 463 -0.22 -0.16 23.72
C ASN A 463 0.42 0.73 22.64
N ARG A 464 1.49 0.23 22.01
CA ARG A 464 2.12 0.89 20.85
C ARG A 464 1.11 1.13 19.72
N GLY A 465 0.08 0.30 19.58
CA GLY A 465 -0.97 0.45 18.57
C GLY A 465 -1.67 1.82 18.63
N GLY A 466 -1.86 2.35 19.84
CA GLY A 466 -2.50 3.64 20.12
C GLY A 466 -1.62 4.88 19.87
N ILE A 467 -0.28 4.74 19.90
CA ILE A 467 0.66 5.81 19.55
C ILE A 467 0.81 5.81 18.03
N ARG A 468 0.50 6.88 17.30
CA ARG A 468 0.38 6.87 15.83
C ARG A 468 1.43 7.67 15.06
N GLY A 469 2.04 8.65 15.70
CA GLY A 469 3.05 9.52 15.12
C GLY A 469 4.29 9.68 16.00
N ASP A 470 5.20 10.53 15.53
CA ASP A 470 6.46 10.89 16.19
C ASP A 470 6.38 12.37 16.63
N LEU A 471 7.15 12.76 17.65
CA LEU A 471 7.36 14.16 17.99
C LEU A 471 8.79 14.57 17.64
N GLN A 472 8.92 15.60 16.81
CA GLN A 472 10.23 16.15 16.44
C GLN A 472 10.66 17.23 17.44
N ALA A 473 11.96 17.42 17.62
CA ALA A 473 12.51 18.52 18.38
C ALA A 473 12.06 19.87 17.80
N GLY A 474 11.83 20.84 18.68
CA GLY A 474 11.31 22.17 18.36
C GLY A 474 9.93 22.41 18.93
N THR A 475 9.17 23.31 18.29
CA THR A 475 7.79 23.63 18.70
C THR A 475 6.89 22.41 18.53
N VAL A 476 6.20 22.03 19.60
CA VAL A 476 5.18 20.98 19.61
C VAL A 476 3.81 21.63 19.56
N THR A 477 3.03 21.33 18.52
CA THR A 477 1.68 21.87 18.29
C THR A 477 0.60 20.85 18.63
N TYR A 478 -0.63 21.33 18.81
CA TYR A 478 -1.80 20.47 19.04
C TYR A 478 -1.97 19.44 17.92
N LYS A 479 -1.76 19.84 16.65
CA LYS A 479 -1.78 18.94 15.50
C LYS A 479 -0.83 17.76 15.67
N GLN A 480 0.39 18.00 16.15
CA GLN A 480 1.37 16.94 16.36
C GLN A 480 0.94 16.01 17.50
N LEU A 481 0.34 16.53 18.58
CA LEU A 481 -0.22 15.67 19.63
C LEU A 481 -1.38 14.82 19.12
N PHE A 482 -2.28 15.39 18.31
CA PHE A 482 -3.37 14.66 17.66
C PHE A 482 -2.84 13.59 16.71
N GLU A 483 -1.80 13.86 15.92
CA GLU A 483 -1.13 12.86 15.08
C GLU A 483 -0.52 11.71 15.90
N VAL A 484 -0.11 11.97 17.14
CA VAL A 484 0.39 10.96 18.08
C VAL A 484 -0.74 10.14 18.72
N LEU A 485 -1.84 10.76 19.16
CA LEU A 485 -2.99 10.10 19.81
C LEU A 485 -4.33 10.47 19.10
N PRO A 486 -4.57 9.98 17.87
CA PRO A 486 -5.71 10.42 17.05
C PRO A 486 -7.04 9.71 17.39
N PHE A 487 -7.02 8.80 18.36
CA PHE A 487 -8.18 7.99 18.70
C PHE A 487 -9.02 8.62 19.80
N GLU A 488 -8.52 9.63 20.51
CA GLU A 488 -9.26 10.30 21.58
C GLU A 488 -9.85 9.30 22.59
N ASN A 489 -9.08 8.25 22.94
CA ASN A 489 -9.55 7.20 23.82
C ASN A 489 -9.87 7.79 25.19
N ARG A 490 -10.92 7.31 25.85
CA ARG A 490 -11.15 7.66 27.25
C ARG A 490 -10.17 6.90 28.13
N LEU A 491 -9.58 7.58 29.10
CA LEU A 491 -8.79 6.90 30.11
C LEU A 491 -9.69 6.23 31.13
N TYR A 492 -9.38 5.00 31.48
CA TYR A 492 -10.05 4.24 32.52
C TYR A 492 -9.05 3.78 33.56
N SER A 493 -9.41 4.01 34.82
CA SER A 493 -8.72 3.47 35.98
C SER A 493 -9.46 2.22 36.46
N MET A 494 -8.78 1.11 36.68
CA MET A 494 -9.34 -0.16 37.21
C MET A 494 -8.46 -0.73 38.33
N LEU A 495 -9.02 -1.59 39.17
CA LEU A 495 -8.26 -2.40 40.13
C LEU A 495 -7.89 -3.74 39.48
N LEU A 496 -6.62 -4.11 39.59
CA LEU A 496 -6.10 -5.41 39.18
C LEU A 496 -5.21 -6.00 40.26
N ARG A 497 -5.33 -7.32 40.48
CA ARG A 497 -4.38 -8.04 41.32
C ARG A 497 -3.01 -8.15 40.64
N GLY A 498 -1.95 -8.17 41.43
CA GLY A 498 -0.57 -8.23 40.93
C GLY A 498 -0.33 -9.39 39.95
N ASN A 499 -0.92 -10.57 40.18
CA ASN A 499 -0.83 -11.72 39.27
C ASN A 499 -1.49 -11.45 37.90
N HIS A 500 -2.56 -10.65 37.85
CA HIS A 500 -3.21 -10.27 36.60
C HIS A 500 -2.38 -9.22 35.84
N ILE A 501 -1.73 -8.29 36.56
CA ILE A 501 -0.77 -7.35 35.96
C ILE A 501 0.41 -8.11 35.34
N MET A 502 0.96 -9.11 36.05
CA MET A 502 1.99 -9.99 35.48
C MET A 502 1.51 -10.68 34.20
N THR A 503 0.26 -11.16 34.17
CA THR A 503 -0.33 -11.82 33.00
C THR A 503 -0.41 -10.85 31.81
N VAL A 504 -0.90 -9.63 32.03
CA VAL A 504 -0.97 -8.60 30.99
C VAL A 504 0.42 -8.27 30.42
N LEU A 505 1.42 -8.11 31.30
CA LEU A 505 2.78 -7.81 30.88
C LEU A 505 3.44 -8.99 30.14
N GLU A 506 3.18 -10.24 30.53
CA GLU A 506 3.59 -11.42 29.77
C GLU A 506 2.96 -11.46 28.38
N ASP A 507 1.66 -11.17 28.28
CA ASP A 507 0.96 -11.11 26.99
C ASP A 507 1.53 -10.03 26.07
N SER A 508 2.01 -8.91 26.63
CA SER A 508 2.62 -7.81 25.87
C SER A 508 3.92 -8.20 25.15
N VAL A 509 4.62 -9.21 25.65
CA VAL A 509 5.86 -9.72 25.05
C VAL A 509 5.69 -11.11 24.44
N ARG A 510 4.46 -11.62 24.30
CA ARG A 510 4.17 -12.98 23.82
C ARG A 510 4.71 -13.26 22.42
N THR A 511 4.62 -12.28 21.52
CA THR A 511 5.05 -12.38 20.12
C THR A 511 6.47 -11.85 19.91
N ALA A 512 7.13 -11.35 20.96
CA ALA A 512 8.44 -10.74 20.85
C ALA A 512 9.51 -11.74 20.37
N THR A 513 10.41 -11.27 19.52
CA THR A 513 11.56 -12.03 19.00
C THR A 513 12.86 -11.28 19.23
N VAL A 514 13.99 -11.96 19.06
CA VAL A 514 15.32 -11.35 19.05
C VAL A 514 15.94 -11.60 17.69
N ASN A 515 16.19 -10.52 16.94
CA ASN A 515 16.79 -10.55 15.61
C ASN A 515 18.12 -9.79 15.66
N ASN A 516 19.23 -10.44 15.29
CA ASN A 516 20.59 -9.84 15.32
C ASN A 516 20.96 -9.17 16.66
N GLY A 517 20.49 -9.72 17.78
CA GLY A 517 20.73 -9.17 19.12
C GLY A 517 19.76 -8.05 19.55
N THR A 518 18.86 -7.61 18.65
CA THR A 518 17.86 -6.57 18.94
C THR A 518 16.49 -7.20 19.21
N VAL A 519 15.84 -6.78 20.29
CA VAL A 519 14.47 -7.20 20.61
C VAL A 519 13.47 -6.54 19.65
N GLN A 520 12.51 -7.33 19.17
CA GLN A 520 11.39 -6.89 18.37
C GLN A 520 10.09 -7.24 19.11
N ALA A 521 9.54 -6.31 19.87
CA ALA A 521 8.35 -6.49 20.70
C ALA A 521 7.22 -5.56 20.23
N ARG A 522 6.57 -5.93 19.13
CA ARG A 522 5.54 -5.07 18.48
C ARG A 522 4.29 -4.83 19.33
N ASP A 523 3.99 -5.76 20.23
CA ASP A 523 2.83 -5.72 21.15
C ASP A 523 3.20 -5.18 22.55
N LEU A 524 4.43 -4.65 22.73
CA LEU A 524 4.93 -4.16 24.02
C LEU A 524 4.06 -3.01 24.55
N LEU A 525 3.67 -3.14 25.83
CA LEU A 525 3.03 -2.07 26.57
C LEU A 525 4.10 -1.11 27.11
N GLN A 526 3.95 0.17 26.82
CA GLN A 526 4.68 1.24 27.50
C GLN A 526 4.06 1.44 28.89
N VAL A 527 4.85 1.87 29.87
CA VAL A 527 4.46 1.76 31.29
C VAL A 527 4.82 2.98 32.12
N SER A 528 3.99 3.27 33.12
CA SER A 528 4.30 4.16 34.25
C SER A 528 3.96 3.52 35.59
N GLY A 529 4.63 3.94 36.66
CA GLY A 529 4.42 3.42 38.01
C GLY A 529 4.96 2.01 38.27
N LEU A 530 5.70 1.41 37.32
CA LEU A 530 6.32 0.10 37.47
C LEU A 530 7.65 -0.02 36.72
N ARG A 531 8.43 -1.05 37.07
CA ARG A 531 9.65 -1.50 36.38
C ARG A 531 9.53 -2.98 36.06
N ALA A 532 9.61 -3.33 34.78
CA ALA A 532 9.53 -4.69 34.27
C ALA A 532 10.85 -5.10 33.61
N THR A 533 11.35 -6.29 33.95
CA THR A 533 12.50 -6.90 33.30
C THR A 533 12.06 -8.16 32.59
N TYR A 534 12.42 -8.27 31.30
CA TYR A 534 12.06 -9.37 30.44
C TYR A 534 13.28 -10.16 29.95
N ARG A 535 13.03 -11.42 29.62
CA ARG A 535 13.96 -12.32 28.92
C ARG A 535 13.20 -12.98 27.76
N ILE A 536 13.37 -12.42 26.57
CA ILE A 536 12.60 -12.82 25.37
C ILE A 536 12.93 -14.24 24.89
N ASN A 537 14.14 -14.73 25.19
CA ASN A 537 14.55 -16.10 24.88
C ASN A 537 13.81 -17.17 25.72
N ASN A 538 13.09 -16.79 26.78
CA ASN A 538 12.24 -17.73 27.50
C ASN A 538 10.99 -18.07 26.67
N PRO A 539 10.38 -19.26 26.90
CA PRO A 539 9.09 -19.58 26.32
C PRO A 539 8.03 -18.51 26.65
N PRO A 540 7.11 -18.18 25.72
CA PRO A 540 5.99 -17.28 26.00
C PRO A 540 5.24 -17.68 27.29
N GLY A 541 4.86 -16.69 28.11
CA GLY A 541 4.28 -16.90 29.44
C GLY A 541 5.30 -17.13 30.56
N ARG A 542 6.60 -17.05 30.24
CA ARG A 542 7.72 -17.09 31.21
C ARG A 542 8.78 -16.04 30.90
N ARG A 543 8.42 -14.96 30.19
CA ARG A 543 9.35 -13.95 29.70
C ARG A 543 9.54 -12.81 30.70
N LEU A 544 8.59 -12.54 31.59
CA LEU A 544 8.71 -11.57 32.67
C LEU A 544 9.56 -12.18 33.81
N VAL A 545 10.72 -11.59 34.06
CA VAL A 545 11.71 -12.06 35.05
C VAL A 545 11.54 -11.34 36.39
N SER A 546 11.30 -10.04 36.36
CA SER A 546 11.01 -9.26 37.55
C SER A 546 10.01 -8.16 37.25
N LEU A 547 9.19 -7.86 38.26
CA LEU A 547 8.23 -6.78 38.23
C LEU A 547 8.25 -6.06 39.58
N GLU A 548 8.56 -4.78 39.55
CA GLU A 548 8.56 -3.89 40.69
C GLU A 548 7.54 -2.77 40.45
N VAL A 549 6.86 -2.33 41.49
CA VAL A 549 5.85 -1.28 41.43
C VAL A 549 6.26 -0.12 42.33
N LEU A 550 5.91 1.09 41.94
CA LEU A 550 6.16 2.26 42.75
C LEU A 550 5.30 2.18 44.03
N CYS A 551 5.95 2.26 45.19
CA CYS A 551 5.31 2.16 46.49
C CYS A 551 4.34 3.33 46.69
N GLN A 552 3.04 3.03 46.72
CA GLN A 552 1.99 4.04 46.86
C GLN A 552 1.93 4.70 48.25
N GLN A 553 2.58 4.10 49.25
CA GLN A 553 2.57 4.54 50.65
C GLN A 553 3.91 5.16 51.10
N CYS A 554 4.90 5.19 50.21
CA CYS A 554 6.24 5.68 50.50
C CYS A 554 6.39 7.14 50.04
N SER A 555 7.20 7.91 50.76
CA SER A 555 7.63 9.23 50.28
C SER A 555 8.82 9.07 49.33
N GLY A 556 8.70 9.59 48.11
CA GLY A 556 9.74 9.51 47.07
C GLY A 556 9.63 8.26 46.19
N GLU A 557 10.57 8.10 45.27
CA GLU A 557 10.56 7.03 44.27
C GLU A 557 11.12 5.70 44.82
N VAL A 558 10.33 5.03 45.65
CA VAL A 558 10.69 3.71 46.19
C VAL A 558 9.94 2.63 45.41
N TYR A 559 10.68 1.70 44.79
CA TYR A 559 10.10 0.55 44.09
C TYR A 559 10.14 -0.68 44.99
N GLU A 560 9.03 -1.43 45.03
CA GLU A 560 8.90 -2.69 45.76
C GLU A 560 8.52 -3.83 44.79
N PRO A 561 8.92 -5.08 45.05
CA PRO A 561 8.44 -6.22 44.27
C PRO A 561 6.92 -6.28 44.28
N VAL A 562 6.32 -6.56 43.12
CA VAL A 562 4.86 -6.72 43.05
C VAL A 562 4.39 -7.87 43.93
N ASN A 563 3.32 -7.65 44.70
CA ASN A 563 2.66 -8.72 45.44
C ASN A 563 1.55 -9.31 44.55
N PRO A 564 1.61 -10.61 44.19
CA PRO A 564 0.65 -11.21 43.26
C PRO A 564 -0.80 -11.19 43.78
N PHE A 565 -1.00 -11.09 45.10
CA PHE A 565 -2.32 -11.11 45.73
C PHE A 565 -2.85 -9.72 46.10
N ARG A 566 -2.01 -8.68 46.04
CA ARG A 566 -2.42 -7.30 46.30
C ARG A 566 -3.07 -6.70 45.07
N GLU A 567 -4.05 -5.83 45.28
CA GLU A 567 -4.70 -5.04 44.24
C GLU A 567 -3.97 -3.72 44.04
N TYR A 568 -3.81 -3.34 42.78
CA TYR A 568 -3.20 -2.11 42.33
C TYR A 568 -4.13 -1.38 41.39
N ARG A 569 -4.08 -0.06 41.45
CA ARG A 569 -4.80 0.82 40.53
C ARG A 569 -4.01 0.92 39.22
N VAL A 570 -4.64 0.56 38.11
CA VAL A 570 -4.05 0.58 36.77
C VAL A 570 -4.91 1.44 35.86
N VAL A 571 -4.28 2.40 35.17
CA VAL A 571 -4.88 3.27 34.16
C VAL A 571 -4.54 2.74 32.77
N VAL A 572 -5.55 2.62 31.94
CA VAL A 572 -5.46 2.18 30.54
C VAL A 572 -6.42 3.01 29.68
N THR A 573 -6.31 2.93 28.36
CA THR A 573 -7.35 3.41 27.45
C THR A 573 -8.57 2.51 27.50
N ASP A 574 -9.74 3.04 27.14
CA ASP A 574 -10.99 2.30 26.93
C ASP A 574 -10.80 1.11 25.98
N PHE A 575 -10.06 1.30 24.89
CA PHE A 575 -9.64 0.25 23.98
C PHE A 575 -9.02 -0.95 24.69
N LEU A 576 -8.07 -0.72 25.62
CA LEU A 576 -7.45 -1.80 26.39
C LEU A 576 -8.38 -2.33 27.49
N ALA A 577 -9.16 -1.47 28.12
CA ALA A 577 -10.15 -1.87 29.13
C ALA A 577 -11.19 -2.84 28.57
N GLU A 578 -11.55 -2.67 27.30
CA GLU A 578 -12.49 -3.50 26.53
C GLU A 578 -11.83 -4.74 25.90
N GLY A 579 -10.54 -4.95 26.13
CA GLY A 579 -9.81 -6.15 25.69
C GLY A 579 -9.17 -6.04 24.30
N GLY A 580 -9.04 -4.82 23.78
CA GLY A 580 -8.26 -4.49 22.59
C GLY A 580 -6.86 -5.08 22.62
N ASP A 581 -6.27 -5.29 21.44
CA ASP A 581 -4.99 -5.98 21.23
C ASP A 581 -4.87 -7.38 21.88
N ARG A 582 -6.01 -8.00 22.22
CA ARG A 582 -6.16 -9.31 22.87
C ARG A 582 -5.81 -9.31 24.36
N PHE A 583 -5.78 -8.15 25.01
CA PHE A 583 -5.57 -8.05 26.46
C PHE A 583 -6.84 -8.35 27.26
N ALA A 584 -7.40 -9.55 27.06
CA ALA A 584 -8.66 -9.98 27.68
C ALA A 584 -8.62 -10.02 29.22
N ALA A 585 -7.42 -9.98 29.83
CA ALA A 585 -7.26 -9.93 31.28
C ALA A 585 -7.89 -8.66 31.90
N PHE A 586 -7.90 -7.53 31.18
CA PHE A 586 -8.57 -6.31 31.65
C PHE A 586 -10.08 -6.53 31.80
N VAL A 587 -10.73 -7.07 30.76
CA VAL A 587 -12.17 -7.38 30.77
C VAL A 587 -12.51 -8.45 31.82
N ARG A 588 -11.68 -9.49 31.93
CA ARG A 588 -11.97 -10.64 32.82
C ARG A 588 -11.78 -10.34 34.29
N TYR A 589 -10.82 -9.49 34.63
CA TYR A 589 -10.35 -9.33 36.01
C TYR A 589 -10.34 -7.89 36.52
N GLY A 590 -10.56 -6.90 35.65
CA GLY A 590 -10.67 -5.51 36.04
C GLY A 590 -11.88 -5.27 36.94
N MET A 591 -11.68 -4.54 38.03
CA MET A 591 -12.72 -4.19 38.99
C MET A 591 -12.74 -2.69 39.24
N ASP A 592 -13.83 -2.20 39.84
CA ASP A 592 -14.00 -0.80 40.25
C ASP A 592 -13.71 0.21 39.11
N LEU A 593 -14.18 -0.05 37.90
CA LEU A 593 -13.86 0.78 36.73
C LEU A 593 -14.27 2.24 36.95
N GLN A 594 -13.34 3.17 36.79
CA GLN A 594 -13.57 4.61 36.90
C GLN A 594 -13.11 5.32 35.64
N GLN A 595 -14.01 6.10 35.07
CA GLN A 595 -13.77 6.87 33.86
C GLN A 595 -13.00 8.17 34.20
N GLY A 596 -12.02 8.49 33.36
CA GLY A 596 -11.24 9.72 33.39
C GLY A 596 -11.44 10.56 32.13
N PRO A 597 -10.53 11.52 31.89
CA PRO A 597 -10.56 12.37 30.69
C PRO A 597 -10.15 11.59 29.44
N VAL A 598 -10.19 12.27 28.29
CA VAL A 598 -9.63 11.78 27.03
C VAL A 598 -8.10 11.74 27.13
N ASP A 599 -7.49 10.74 26.51
CA ASP A 599 -6.03 10.51 26.51
C ASP A 599 -5.25 11.70 25.91
N LEU A 600 -5.74 12.26 24.80
CA LEU A 600 -5.18 13.44 24.15
C LEU A 600 -5.21 14.68 25.07
N ASP A 601 -6.34 14.97 25.71
CA ASP A 601 -6.48 16.10 26.64
C ASP A 601 -5.51 15.95 27.83
N ALA A 602 -5.44 14.75 28.41
CA ALA A 602 -4.52 14.44 29.49
C ALA A 602 -3.06 14.60 29.06
N PHE A 603 -2.73 14.16 27.84
CA PHE A 603 -1.39 14.27 27.28
C PHE A 603 -1.02 15.73 27.02
N GLU A 604 -1.93 16.52 26.44
CA GLU A 604 -1.76 17.95 26.20
C GLU A 604 -1.46 18.72 27.49
N GLU A 605 -2.33 18.60 28.50
CA GLU A 605 -2.16 19.28 29.80
C GLU A 605 -0.80 18.91 30.44
N TYR A 606 -0.43 17.63 30.31
CA TYR A 606 0.80 17.12 30.89
C TYR A 606 2.06 17.66 30.21
N VAL A 607 2.10 17.70 28.87
CA VAL A 607 3.26 18.20 28.14
C VAL A 607 3.39 19.72 28.20
N GLU A 608 2.27 20.45 28.24
CA GLU A 608 2.27 21.90 28.47
C GLU A 608 2.95 22.24 29.81
N GLY A 609 2.57 21.53 30.88
CA GLY A 609 3.16 21.70 32.20
C GLY A 609 4.63 21.27 32.34
N ARG A 610 5.19 20.61 31.33
CA ARG A 610 6.57 20.09 31.31
C ARG A 610 7.46 20.68 30.24
N SER A 611 6.99 21.68 29.51
CA SER A 611 7.80 22.38 28.52
C SER A 611 9.02 23.06 29.18
N PRO A 612 10.25 22.88 28.65
CA PRO A 612 10.58 22.07 27.48
C PRO A 612 10.67 20.56 27.81
N LEU A 613 10.16 19.73 26.90
CA LEU A 613 10.25 18.27 26.97
C LEU A 613 11.69 17.83 26.71
N ARG A 614 12.25 17.07 27.64
CA ARG A 614 13.64 16.62 27.64
C ARG A 614 13.73 15.12 27.64
N ASP A 615 14.92 14.63 27.31
CA ASP A 615 15.28 13.24 27.59
C ASP A 615 15.29 13.02 29.12
N GLU A 616 14.31 12.25 29.60
CA GLU A 616 14.22 11.85 31.00
C GLU A 616 14.88 10.46 31.20
N THR A 617 15.36 10.20 32.42
CA THR A 617 16.00 8.91 32.72
C THR A 617 15.00 7.75 32.61
N GLY A 618 15.19 6.90 31.59
CA GLY A 618 14.42 5.67 31.41
C GLY A 618 14.84 4.53 32.35
N GLY A 619 14.41 3.30 32.05
CA GLY A 619 14.75 2.08 32.78
C GLY A 619 13.57 1.38 33.43
N ARG A 620 12.34 1.73 33.03
CA ARG A 620 11.08 1.06 33.36
C ARG A 620 10.94 -0.27 32.62
N ILE A 621 11.50 -0.42 31.43
CA ILE A 621 11.51 -1.68 30.69
C ILE A 621 12.95 -2.09 30.41
N ARG A 622 13.32 -3.32 30.77
CA ARG A 622 14.66 -3.87 30.54
C ARG A 622 14.60 -5.24 29.89
N PHE A 623 15.54 -5.53 28.99
CA PHE A 623 15.75 -6.86 28.43
C PHE A 623 17.09 -7.41 28.89
N CYS A 624 17.09 -8.58 29.54
CA CYS A 624 18.32 -9.23 29.98
C CYS A 624 18.95 -10.08 28.87
N SER A 625 20.25 -9.91 28.66
CA SER A 625 21.14 -10.83 27.92
C SER A 625 22.09 -11.50 28.91
N GLY A 626 21.87 -12.79 29.24
CA GLY A 626 22.71 -13.52 30.19
C GLY A 626 22.20 -14.92 30.52
N GLU A 627 23.08 -15.77 31.08
CA GLU A 627 22.84 -17.18 31.37
C GLU A 627 21.58 -17.46 32.20
N VAL A 628 20.98 -18.62 31.94
CA VAL A 628 19.71 -19.07 32.50
C VAL A 628 19.93 -19.57 33.92
N TYR A 629 19.44 -18.82 34.91
CA TYR A 629 19.30 -19.32 36.28
C TYR A 629 17.87 -19.85 36.45
N GLU A 630 17.72 -21.16 36.62
CA GLU A 630 16.45 -21.78 36.99
C GLU A 630 16.28 -21.72 38.53
N PRO A 631 15.09 -21.42 39.05
CA PRO A 631 14.83 -21.63 40.48
C PRO A 631 15.04 -23.11 40.82
N VAL A 632 15.66 -23.37 41.98
CA VAL A 632 15.90 -24.74 42.45
C VAL A 632 14.55 -25.44 42.61
N ASN A 633 14.34 -26.51 41.82
CA ASN A 633 13.17 -27.36 41.92
C ASN A 633 13.41 -28.36 43.08
N PRO A 634 12.61 -28.32 44.16
CA PRO A 634 12.84 -29.15 45.34
C PRO A 634 12.68 -30.65 45.08
N PHE A 635 12.16 -31.05 43.91
CA PHE A 635 11.93 -32.44 43.52
C PHE A 635 12.93 -32.96 42.47
N ARG A 636 13.92 -32.16 42.07
CA ARG A 636 14.97 -32.54 41.10
C ARG A 636 16.30 -32.76 41.83
N GLU A 637 17.06 -33.77 41.41
CA GLU A 637 18.44 -33.98 41.89
C GLU A 637 19.41 -33.04 41.18
N TYR A 638 20.36 -32.48 41.93
CA TYR A 638 21.40 -31.59 41.43
C TYR A 638 22.78 -32.13 41.82
N ARG A 639 23.74 -32.07 40.89
CA ARG A 639 25.15 -32.36 41.20
C ARG A 639 25.78 -31.11 41.80
N VAL A 640 26.24 -31.19 43.04
CA VAL A 640 26.84 -30.08 43.79
C VAL A 640 28.33 -30.38 43.99
N VAL A 641 29.20 -29.40 43.75
CA VAL A 641 30.64 -29.50 44.01
C VAL A 641 30.96 -28.71 45.27
N VAL A 642 31.62 -29.36 46.23
CA VAL A 642 32.05 -28.78 47.51
C VAL A 642 33.44 -29.27 47.85
N SER A 643 34.15 -28.58 48.75
CA SER A 643 35.41 -29.09 49.29
C SER A 643 35.17 -30.35 50.14
N GLU A 644 36.20 -31.19 50.24
CA GLU A 644 36.17 -32.42 51.05
C GLU A 644 35.75 -32.16 52.50
N PHE A 645 36.32 -31.11 53.12
CA PHE A 645 35.96 -30.68 54.48
C PHE A 645 34.46 -30.38 54.66
N LEU A 646 33.83 -29.69 53.69
CA LEU A 646 32.39 -29.39 53.75
C LEU A 646 31.54 -30.63 53.48
N ALA A 647 31.97 -31.51 52.56
CA ALA A 647 31.30 -32.78 52.28
C ALA A 647 31.24 -33.69 53.52
N GLU A 648 32.27 -33.66 54.37
CA GLU A 648 32.33 -34.42 55.62
C GLU A 648 31.53 -33.79 56.78
N GLY A 649 30.91 -32.64 56.57
CA GLY A 649 30.11 -31.91 57.56
C GLY A 649 30.90 -30.95 58.44
N GLY A 650 32.02 -30.40 57.93
CA GLY A 650 32.74 -29.29 58.53
C GLY A 650 31.85 -28.07 58.82
N ASP A 651 32.25 -27.23 59.77
CA ASP A 651 31.54 -26.01 60.17
C ASP A 651 30.05 -26.17 60.48
N LEU A 652 29.67 -27.29 61.10
CA LEU A 652 28.30 -27.61 61.53
C LEU A 652 27.28 -27.75 60.37
N PHE A 653 27.74 -27.92 59.13
CA PHE A 653 26.88 -28.25 57.99
C PHE A 653 26.44 -29.72 58.01
N ALA A 654 25.59 -30.07 58.98
CA ALA A 654 25.08 -31.43 59.20
C ALA A 654 24.11 -31.93 58.12
N THR A 655 23.74 -31.09 57.16
CA THR A 655 22.76 -31.37 56.09
C THR A 655 23.35 -32.03 54.84
N PHE A 656 24.68 -32.12 54.69
CA PHE A 656 25.28 -32.95 53.64
C PHE A 656 25.14 -34.43 54.04
N PRO A 657 24.41 -35.26 53.28
CA PRO A 657 24.16 -36.65 53.65
C PRO A 657 25.47 -37.46 53.59
N ARG A 658 25.77 -38.25 54.64
CA ARG A 658 26.97 -39.09 54.70
C ARG A 658 26.84 -40.44 53.98
N ASP A 659 25.61 -40.88 53.73
CA ASP A 659 25.32 -42.18 53.14
C ASP A 659 24.60 -42.03 51.78
N GLY A 660 25.15 -42.64 50.73
CA GLY A 660 24.46 -42.85 49.45
C GLY A 660 24.77 -41.91 48.28
N MET A 661 25.84 -41.10 48.31
CA MET A 661 26.21 -40.25 47.16
C MET A 661 27.12 -40.97 46.15
N ASP A 662 26.84 -40.75 44.85
CA ASP A 662 27.77 -40.98 43.71
C ASP A 662 28.91 -39.94 43.77
N LEU A 663 29.80 -40.10 44.75
CA LEU A 663 30.94 -39.22 44.97
C LEU A 663 31.98 -39.42 43.87
N GLN A 664 32.18 -38.40 43.05
CA GLN A 664 33.28 -38.34 42.09
C GLN A 664 34.38 -37.45 42.66
N GLN A 665 35.59 -38.00 42.80
CA GLN A 665 36.76 -37.24 43.25
C GLN A 665 37.25 -36.32 42.13
N GLY A 666 37.40 -35.03 42.43
CA GLY A 666 38.04 -34.03 41.57
C GLY A 666 39.46 -33.71 42.03
N PRO A 667 40.15 -32.77 41.35
CA PRO A 667 41.44 -32.25 41.82
C PRO A 667 41.30 -31.55 43.18
N ILE A 668 42.42 -31.37 43.87
CA ILE A 668 42.46 -30.62 45.13
C ILE A 668 42.06 -29.16 44.84
N ASP A 669 41.28 -28.55 45.74
CA ASP A 669 40.74 -27.18 45.60
C ASP A 669 41.83 -26.16 45.21
N LEU A 670 43.03 -26.29 45.79
CA LEU A 670 44.16 -25.43 45.47
C LEU A 670 44.64 -25.57 44.02
N GLU A 671 44.75 -26.79 43.49
CA GLU A 671 45.18 -27.02 42.10
C GLU A 671 44.15 -26.47 41.10
N ALA A 672 42.85 -26.67 41.40
CA ALA A 672 41.77 -26.11 40.59
C ALA A 672 41.76 -24.57 40.62
N PHE A 673 42.04 -23.98 41.78
CA PHE A 673 42.13 -22.53 41.95
C PHE A 673 43.35 -21.95 41.23
N GLU A 674 44.51 -22.59 41.34
CA GLU A 674 45.73 -22.21 40.62
C GLU A 674 45.49 -22.22 39.11
N GLU A 675 44.97 -23.32 38.55
CA GLU A 675 44.66 -23.41 37.12
C GLU A 675 43.68 -22.31 36.67
N TYR A 676 42.66 -22.03 37.49
CA TYR A 676 41.68 -21.00 37.21
C TYR A 676 42.29 -19.59 37.20
N VAL A 677 43.14 -19.29 38.19
CA VAL A 677 43.80 -17.99 38.36
C VAL A 677 44.81 -17.75 37.24
N GLU A 678 45.61 -18.76 36.88
CA GLU A 678 46.57 -18.67 35.76
C GLU A 678 45.87 -18.33 34.45
N ARG A 679 44.75 -19.01 34.15
CA ARG A 679 43.97 -18.77 32.92
C ARG A 679 43.32 -17.39 32.88
N ARG A 680 43.11 -16.74 34.03
CA ARG A 680 42.43 -15.44 34.14
C ARG A 680 43.35 -14.29 34.54
N SER A 681 44.67 -14.49 34.50
CA SER A 681 45.62 -13.41 34.80
C SER A 681 45.72 -12.42 33.62
N PRO A 682 45.65 -11.09 33.85
CA PRO A 682 45.49 -10.43 35.15
C PRO A 682 44.07 -10.54 35.70
N LEU A 683 43.95 -10.91 36.98
CA LEU A 683 42.67 -11.03 37.68
C LEU A 683 41.97 -9.67 37.76
N ARG A 684 40.70 -9.63 37.39
CA ARG A 684 39.83 -8.44 37.49
C ARG A 684 38.74 -8.69 38.54
N ASP A 685 38.30 -7.63 39.20
CA ASP A 685 37.18 -7.70 40.14
C ASP A 685 35.85 -7.82 39.38
N GLU A 686 35.28 -9.02 39.42
CA GLU A 686 33.99 -9.39 38.83
C GLU A 686 33.03 -9.92 39.91
N ALA A 687 33.04 -9.34 41.11
CA ALA A 687 32.10 -9.71 42.18
C ALA A 687 30.63 -9.38 41.79
N GLY A 688 30.00 -10.27 41.01
CA GLY A 688 28.66 -10.08 40.47
C GLY A 688 27.54 -10.50 41.41
N GLY A 689 27.39 -9.87 42.58
CA GLY A 689 26.16 -9.88 43.39
C GLY A 689 25.39 -11.21 43.51
N ARG A 690 26.10 -12.36 43.54
CA ARG A 690 25.56 -13.73 43.44
C ARG A 690 24.73 -14.13 44.66
N ILE A 691 24.91 -13.44 45.77
CA ILE A 691 24.18 -13.62 47.03
C ILE A 691 23.59 -12.26 47.40
N ARG A 692 22.28 -12.21 47.63
CA ARG A 692 21.57 -11.02 48.08
C ARG A 692 20.85 -11.34 49.38
N PHE A 693 21.07 -10.52 50.40
CA PHE A 693 20.33 -10.61 51.65
C PHE A 693 19.10 -9.71 51.53
N VAL A 694 17.94 -10.25 51.85
CA VAL A 694 16.70 -9.49 52.04
C VAL A 694 16.45 -9.51 53.54
N PHE A 695 16.45 -8.34 54.18
CA PHE A 695 16.19 -8.19 55.61
C PHE A 695 14.70 -7.97 55.86
#